data_AF-A0A9Q8ZF64-F1
#
_entry.id   AF-A0A9Q8ZF64-F1
#
_cell.length_a   1.000
_cell.length_b   1.000
_cell.length_c   1.000
_cell.angle_alpha   90.00
_cell.angle_beta   90.00
_cell.angle_gamma   90.00
#
_symmetry.space_group_name_H-M   'P 1'
#
loop_
_entity.id
_entity.type
_entity.pdbx_description
1 polymer ?
#
loop_
_entity_poly.entity_id
_entity_poly.type
_entity_poly.pdbx_seq_one_letter_code
_entity_poly.pdbx_strand_id
1 'polypeptide(L)'
;MSQGKLLSKPCFTIAPLEKLTEQKFDGGAVISGLDLNDISDEDVKSLSDAIWTHKVVIVKGQKNLAPIKQWELVTRFDPEAPQVHSHGDTKTFSAKGGVLSAGRDVFGIPGVENVRLIGKGFQGEDHYGLKNVDIKRGLGHDFHAEDLDPEEFNAGHTRFHRWHIDAPLYAREPAWFTTLRCIKRPRLPKISIHWDDGTGQTLETEPGLTAFFNNVQTYDLMTEEEKKMADHSWVEYAPYPYQWIENCKGNSNGLGLASQGKEKTLGELGEWDSKDVKTYPMVWLNPVTGEKAFMVHGICAYKLFIRSSPDEQPVVIDDVVEIRAFLKKIQERVLKPEYILLPKVDEGDIVIGEQDSCSTAEQQEVDALRSRIFELESELRGRRSSAELHQTDTRPPLPNHDDAGANNAYAPGRTLVPERNDGEEQSSNAADSATKDAVSILEFLAWGRRKNPYYNCVVSPEASADVRPSSRHVGDTQPGFSFPAINGGDSQLSILQLLLPNKRQLLELVRYHEECLLWCHCSFHAPTFRSQVEVFYSRFNGVIESPGLNLQWLALLFAVLTGSITCAPDNKSLAWGFRLRERETLSKKWFRAVFTCLNAAEYAANQSMLSVQAISTLTISAHLLGFSNMHSIHVAAVIRIAQGLGLHRITDESPGSVVDKECGRRLWSQLCCQDWFGIPFSDTYLINHYYSTSDQPLNCHDKDMVKVSETEPTMTTYCRLLTRIASIMPQLQDDLISCNTLFTKYEQVIKWDKQMRILASERPSFLLNIPIDPSWPCYISWARRSLAISSAHKIIMIHRSFLSDSFTNPAFCFTRRTCLAASKTIIKEWKLSMDDDGPSLWIHQAFSVAAAIILILDVMHRCPTEIEYGEHKQLAEDTVKLLQQRQNSMIATRGSELLLALLLEISDSRHTLNTRKRRHDGTQTHADPCADAGRKARQFNVSAFVKSFCNSMRQNNTTGFSNQPQGYISYLPMPGNADQVLVASEAGTLPANSPDLQLGQNTGNDTFFPPALEGGTVFENLLYLANHDFTCN
;
A
#
# COMPACT_ATOMS: atom_id res chain seq x y z
N MET A 1 -8.90 -3.05 -37.33
CA MET A 1 -10.11 -2.43 -36.75
C MET A 1 -10.64 -3.35 -35.66
N SER A 2 -10.30 -3.10 -34.39
CA SER A 2 -10.77 -3.91 -33.26
C SER A 2 -12.14 -3.43 -32.77
N GLN A 3 -13.09 -4.34 -32.56
CA GLN A 3 -14.31 -4.07 -31.81
C GLN A 3 -14.00 -4.11 -30.30
N GLY A 4 -14.25 -2.99 -29.62
CA GLY A 4 -13.92 -2.77 -28.21
C GLY A 4 -14.80 -3.57 -27.23
N LYS A 5 -14.21 -3.95 -26.10
CA LYS A 5 -14.96 -4.31 -24.90
C LYS A 5 -15.74 -3.07 -24.45
N LEU A 6 -17.07 -3.13 -24.52
CA LEU A 6 -17.94 -2.12 -23.98
C LEU A 6 -17.68 -1.97 -22.47
N LEU A 7 -17.26 -0.78 -22.05
CA LEU A 7 -17.51 -0.26 -20.71
C LEU A 7 -19.00 -0.53 -20.39
N SER A 8 -19.31 -1.01 -19.18
CA SER A 8 -20.70 -0.98 -18.70
C SER A 8 -21.17 0.46 -18.85
N LYS A 9 -22.20 0.69 -19.67
CA LYS A 9 -22.68 2.04 -19.93
C LYS A 9 -23.04 2.68 -18.58
N PRO A 10 -22.61 3.93 -18.32
CA PRO A 10 -23.05 4.65 -17.13
C PRO A 10 -24.57 4.66 -17.08
N CYS A 11 -25.15 4.66 -15.88
CA CYS A 11 -26.61 4.68 -15.73
C CYS A 11 -27.23 6.02 -16.20
N PHE A 12 -26.39 7.02 -16.46
CA PHE A 12 -26.75 8.37 -16.83
C PHE A 12 -26.21 8.76 -18.22
N THR A 13 -26.77 9.82 -18.78
CA THR A 13 -26.36 10.37 -20.08
C THR A 13 -25.56 11.65 -19.90
N ILE A 14 -24.49 11.79 -20.66
CA ILE A 14 -23.66 12.99 -20.73
C ILE A 14 -23.91 13.66 -22.09
N ALA A 15 -24.24 14.94 -22.09
CA ALA A 15 -24.40 15.74 -23.29
C ALA A 15 -23.55 17.02 -23.16
N PRO A 16 -22.57 17.28 -24.04
CA PRO A 16 -21.83 18.55 -24.04
C PRO A 16 -22.78 19.75 -24.11
N LEU A 17 -22.40 20.86 -23.48
CA LEU A 17 -23.19 22.08 -23.56
C LEU A 17 -23.24 22.61 -25.00
N GLU A 18 -24.43 22.97 -25.46
CA GLU A 18 -24.60 23.65 -26.74
C GLU A 18 -23.97 25.04 -26.70
N LYS A 19 -23.12 25.32 -27.69
CA LYS A 19 -22.44 26.61 -27.85
C LYS A 19 -23.14 27.41 -28.95
N LEU A 20 -23.37 28.69 -28.70
CA LEU A 20 -23.73 29.63 -29.75
C LEU A 20 -22.50 29.92 -30.63
N THR A 21 -22.71 30.39 -31.86
CA THR A 21 -21.64 30.59 -32.87
C THR A 21 -20.51 31.50 -32.37
N GLU A 22 -20.86 32.48 -31.54
CA GLU A 22 -19.95 33.46 -30.93
C GLU A 22 -19.21 32.94 -29.69
N GLN A 23 -19.60 31.79 -29.13
CA GLN A 23 -19.01 31.21 -27.93
C GLN A 23 -17.85 30.28 -28.28
N LYS A 24 -16.72 30.49 -27.61
CA LYS A 24 -15.46 29.75 -27.78
C LYS A 24 -14.96 29.11 -26.49
N PHE A 25 -15.68 29.22 -25.38
CA PHE A 25 -15.34 28.51 -24.14
C PHE A 25 -15.14 27.02 -24.42
N ASP A 26 -14.20 26.39 -23.72
CA ASP A 26 -13.94 24.97 -23.85
C ASP A 26 -14.36 24.20 -22.58
N GLY A 27 -14.93 23.00 -22.76
CA GLY A 27 -15.61 22.23 -21.72
C GLY A 27 -17.10 22.54 -21.57
N GLY A 28 -17.71 21.93 -20.56
CA GLY A 28 -19.13 22.01 -20.21
C GLY A 28 -19.94 20.79 -20.66
N ALA A 29 -20.61 20.12 -19.72
CA ALA A 29 -21.59 19.08 -20.05
C ALA A 29 -22.79 19.02 -19.09
N VAL A 30 -23.91 18.50 -19.58
CA VAL A 30 -25.13 18.22 -18.82
C VAL A 30 -25.22 16.72 -18.58
N ILE A 31 -25.47 16.36 -17.32
CA ILE A 31 -25.68 14.99 -16.86
C ILE A 31 -27.15 14.81 -16.49
N SER A 32 -27.81 13.85 -17.13
CA SER A 32 -29.23 13.53 -16.92
C SER A 32 -29.41 12.05 -16.57
N GLY A 33 -30.42 11.73 -15.76
CA GLY A 33 -30.73 10.37 -15.35
C GLY A 33 -29.93 9.84 -14.14
N LEU A 34 -29.13 10.68 -13.49
CA LEU A 34 -28.34 10.34 -12.30
C LEU A 34 -29.06 10.82 -11.02
N ASP A 35 -29.22 9.95 -10.01
CA ASP A 35 -29.67 10.34 -8.67
C ASP A 35 -28.49 10.28 -7.69
N LEU A 36 -28.07 11.44 -7.17
CA LEU A 36 -26.93 11.52 -6.26
C LEU A 36 -27.26 11.01 -4.84
N ASN A 37 -28.52 10.77 -4.49
CA ASN A 37 -28.86 10.11 -3.22
C ASN A 37 -28.46 8.63 -3.22
N ASP A 38 -28.45 7.99 -4.39
CA ASP A 38 -28.26 6.55 -4.59
C ASP A 38 -27.30 6.26 -5.76
N ILE A 39 -26.13 6.94 -5.76
CA ILE A 39 -25.11 6.78 -6.80
C ILE A 39 -24.16 5.62 -6.49
N SER A 40 -23.99 4.69 -7.45
CA SER A 40 -23.07 3.54 -7.38
C SER A 40 -21.59 3.96 -7.40
N ASP A 41 -20.67 3.09 -6.99
CA ASP A 41 -19.22 3.37 -7.06
C ASP A 41 -18.74 3.49 -8.52
N GLU A 42 -19.31 2.70 -9.43
CA GLU A 42 -19.03 2.78 -10.86
C GLU A 42 -19.50 4.11 -11.48
N ASP A 43 -20.68 4.59 -11.07
CA ASP A 43 -21.21 5.88 -11.53
C ASP A 43 -20.49 7.07 -10.89
N VAL A 44 -19.98 6.95 -9.65
CA VAL A 44 -19.09 7.97 -9.08
C VAL A 44 -17.82 8.11 -9.91
N LYS A 45 -17.20 6.99 -10.30
CA LYS A 45 -16.03 7.03 -11.18
C LYS A 45 -16.39 7.63 -12.54
N SER A 46 -17.48 7.18 -13.15
CA SER A 46 -17.93 7.70 -14.45
C SER A 46 -18.25 9.20 -14.39
N LEU A 47 -18.80 9.68 -13.28
CA LEU A 47 -19.06 11.09 -13.02
C LEU A 47 -17.75 11.87 -12.84
N SER A 48 -16.79 11.32 -12.09
CA SER A 48 -15.44 11.88 -11.94
C SER A 48 -14.73 12.03 -13.28
N ASP A 49 -14.70 10.97 -14.10
CA ASP A 49 -14.10 10.98 -15.44
C ASP A 49 -14.80 12.00 -16.35
N ALA A 50 -16.13 12.12 -16.24
CA ALA A 50 -16.90 13.12 -16.97
C ALA A 50 -16.56 14.56 -16.53
N ILE A 51 -16.36 14.79 -15.23
CA ILE A 51 -15.90 16.09 -14.72
C ILE A 51 -14.52 16.41 -15.28
N TRP A 52 -13.56 15.47 -15.19
CA TRP A 52 -12.20 15.68 -15.70
C TRP A 52 -12.15 15.95 -17.22
N THR A 53 -13.03 15.27 -17.97
CA THR A 53 -13.11 15.41 -19.43
C THR A 53 -13.78 16.73 -19.83
N HIS A 54 -14.85 17.11 -19.12
CA HIS A 54 -15.68 18.26 -19.51
C HIS A 54 -15.42 19.51 -18.67
N LYS A 55 -14.48 19.49 -17.71
CA LYS A 55 -14.09 20.59 -16.81
C LYS A 55 -15.18 21.03 -15.82
N VAL A 56 -16.39 21.24 -16.32
CA VAL A 56 -17.59 21.62 -15.57
C VAL A 56 -18.77 20.77 -16.04
N VAL A 57 -19.48 20.16 -15.10
CA VAL A 57 -20.70 19.39 -15.39
C VAL A 57 -21.88 19.89 -14.58
N ILE A 58 -23.08 19.75 -15.15
CA ILE A 58 -24.36 20.08 -14.50
C ILE A 58 -25.15 18.80 -14.32
N VAL A 59 -25.26 18.32 -13.08
CA VAL A 59 -26.12 17.17 -12.74
C VAL A 59 -27.54 17.67 -12.50
N LYS A 60 -28.45 17.32 -13.42
CA LYS A 60 -29.83 17.81 -13.41
C LYS A 60 -30.69 17.12 -12.36
N GLY A 61 -31.67 17.82 -11.80
CA GLY A 61 -32.80 17.21 -11.09
C GLY A 61 -32.56 16.81 -9.64
N GLN A 62 -31.56 17.37 -8.95
CA GLN A 62 -31.18 17.00 -7.57
C GLN A 62 -31.98 17.75 -6.49
N LYS A 63 -33.26 18.04 -6.75
CA LYS A 63 -34.14 18.79 -5.82
C LYS A 63 -34.27 18.13 -4.45
N ASN A 64 -34.30 16.79 -4.43
CA ASN A 64 -34.49 16.01 -3.20
C ASN A 64 -33.16 15.52 -2.59
N LEU A 65 -32.00 16.02 -3.04
CA LEU A 65 -30.72 15.59 -2.48
C LEU A 65 -30.61 15.95 -1.00
N ALA A 66 -30.32 14.97 -0.15
CA ALA A 66 -30.00 15.24 1.24
C ALA A 66 -28.61 15.91 1.36
N PRO A 67 -28.41 16.93 2.21
CA PRO A 67 -27.12 17.60 2.35
C PRO A 67 -25.95 16.63 2.63
N ILE A 68 -26.18 15.61 3.45
CA ILE A 68 -25.17 14.57 3.73
C ILE A 68 -24.71 13.84 2.47
N LYS A 69 -25.60 13.62 1.50
CA LYS A 69 -25.27 12.96 0.23
C LYS A 69 -24.38 13.80 -0.67
N GLN A 70 -24.49 15.13 -0.59
CA GLN A 70 -23.55 16.03 -1.25
C GLN A 70 -22.14 15.92 -0.64
N TRP A 71 -22.04 15.80 0.69
CA TRP A 71 -20.75 15.57 1.37
C TRP A 71 -20.17 14.18 1.10
N GLU A 72 -21.01 13.13 1.13
CA GLU A 72 -20.62 11.77 0.74
C GLU A 72 -20.09 11.72 -0.70
N LEU A 73 -20.69 12.47 -1.63
CA LEU A 73 -20.22 12.53 -3.02
C LEU A 73 -18.81 13.10 -3.11
N VAL A 74 -18.54 14.27 -2.53
CA VAL A 74 -17.19 14.89 -2.62
C VAL A 74 -16.13 14.07 -1.90
N THR A 75 -16.48 13.40 -0.80
CA THR A 75 -15.55 12.50 -0.08
C THR A 75 -15.32 11.18 -0.81
N ARG A 76 -16.24 10.76 -1.70
CA ARG A 76 -16.03 9.62 -2.58
C ARG A 76 -15.18 9.96 -3.81
N PHE A 77 -15.13 11.24 -4.22
CA PHE A 77 -14.20 11.69 -5.25
C PHE A 77 -12.74 11.70 -4.77
N ASP A 78 -12.50 12.10 -3.51
CA ASP A 78 -11.19 12.02 -2.86
C ASP A 78 -11.33 11.44 -1.43
N PRO A 79 -11.30 10.11 -1.28
CA PRO A 79 -11.39 9.44 0.04
C PRO A 79 -10.19 9.69 0.95
N GLU A 80 -9.07 10.12 0.37
CA GLU A 80 -7.81 10.37 1.05
C GLU A 80 -7.73 11.80 1.61
N ALA A 81 -8.56 12.71 1.10
CA ALA A 81 -8.68 14.07 1.60
C ALA A 81 -9.04 14.07 3.10
N PRO A 82 -8.45 15.00 3.88
CA PRO A 82 -8.93 15.29 5.22
C PRO A 82 -10.46 15.48 5.21
N GLN A 83 -11.16 14.80 6.11
CA GLN A 83 -12.63 14.80 6.19
C GLN A 83 -13.18 16.11 6.81
N VAL A 84 -12.80 17.22 6.19
CA VAL A 84 -13.14 18.59 6.54
C VAL A 84 -13.20 19.40 5.25
N HIS A 85 -14.05 20.41 5.18
CA HIS A 85 -14.04 21.34 4.04
C HIS A 85 -12.62 21.90 3.81
N SER A 86 -12.22 22.13 2.56
CA SER A 86 -10.89 22.66 2.19
C SER A 86 -10.45 23.88 3.02
N HIS A 87 -11.36 24.83 3.27
CA HIS A 87 -11.12 26.01 4.10
C HIS A 87 -11.34 25.80 5.62
N GLY A 88 -11.58 24.57 6.08
CA GLY A 88 -11.65 24.19 7.49
C GLY A 88 -13.04 24.09 8.06
N ASP A 89 -13.13 23.89 9.36
CA ASP A 89 -14.41 24.02 10.07
C ASP A 89 -14.86 25.49 10.12
N THR A 90 -16.13 25.72 10.39
CA THR A 90 -16.72 27.08 10.41
C THR A 90 -16.11 27.97 11.49
N LYS A 91 -15.66 27.40 12.63
CA LYS A 91 -15.05 28.16 13.73
C LYS A 91 -13.68 28.70 13.34
N THR A 92 -12.82 27.86 12.77
CA THR A 92 -11.50 28.22 12.26
C THR A 92 -11.59 29.12 11.03
N PHE A 93 -12.57 28.88 10.15
CA PHE A 93 -12.87 29.74 9.02
C PHE A 93 -13.23 31.18 9.45
N SER A 94 -14.06 31.33 10.48
CA SER A 94 -14.42 32.65 11.02
C SER A 94 -13.29 33.29 11.84
N ALA A 95 -12.59 32.52 12.68
CA ALA A 95 -11.56 33.03 13.58
C ALA A 95 -10.24 33.42 12.87
N LYS A 96 -9.89 32.70 11.79
CA LYS A 96 -8.69 32.98 10.98
C LYS A 96 -9.03 33.68 9.66
N GLY A 97 -10.27 34.08 9.44
CA GLY A 97 -10.67 34.51 8.11
C GLY A 97 -10.35 35.98 7.85
N GLY A 98 -9.63 36.22 6.75
CA GLY A 98 -9.49 37.53 6.10
C GLY A 98 -10.57 37.72 5.04
N VAL A 99 -10.20 38.05 3.80
CA VAL A 99 -11.16 38.42 2.73
C VAL A 99 -12.29 37.40 2.46
N LEU A 100 -12.10 36.12 2.82
CA LEU A 100 -13.12 35.06 2.64
C LEU A 100 -14.24 35.06 3.67
N SER A 101 -13.96 35.47 4.91
CA SER A 101 -14.96 35.56 5.98
C SER A 101 -15.38 37.00 6.25
N ALA A 102 -14.57 37.98 5.84
CA ALA A 102 -14.78 39.41 6.06
C ALA A 102 -16.17 39.83 5.54
N GLY A 103 -17.10 39.91 6.48
CA GLY A 103 -18.50 40.22 6.30
C GLY A 103 -19.33 39.18 5.54
N ARG A 104 -18.90 37.94 5.29
CA ARG A 104 -19.80 36.93 4.69
C ARG A 104 -20.44 36.08 5.77
N ASP A 105 -21.76 36.02 5.77
CA ASP A 105 -22.50 35.07 6.60
C ASP A 105 -22.45 33.69 5.94
N VAL A 106 -21.66 32.77 6.50
CA VAL A 106 -21.51 31.41 6.02
C VAL A 106 -22.00 30.45 7.10
N PHE A 107 -23.08 29.73 6.81
CA PHE A 107 -23.67 28.79 7.75
C PHE A 107 -23.37 27.35 7.32
N GLY A 108 -22.81 26.55 8.21
CA GLY A 108 -22.75 25.10 8.02
C GLY A 108 -24.14 24.49 8.27
N ILE A 109 -24.55 23.53 7.44
CA ILE A 109 -25.79 22.78 7.66
C ILE A 109 -25.63 21.92 8.93
N PRO A 110 -26.52 22.02 9.93
CA PRO A 110 -26.43 21.24 11.15
C PRO A 110 -26.36 19.72 10.89
N GLY A 111 -25.38 19.05 11.52
CA GLY A 111 -25.13 17.61 11.33
C GLY A 111 -24.34 17.27 10.07
N VAL A 112 -24.10 18.23 9.18
CA VAL A 112 -23.25 18.11 7.99
C VAL A 112 -22.52 19.44 7.75
N GLU A 113 -21.79 19.94 8.75
CA GLU A 113 -21.28 21.31 8.78
C GLU A 113 -20.28 21.63 7.65
N ASN A 114 -19.74 20.60 6.98
CA ASN A 114 -18.92 20.72 5.79
C ASN A 114 -19.71 21.14 4.53
N VAL A 115 -21.04 21.06 4.54
CA VAL A 115 -21.92 21.65 3.53
C VAL A 115 -22.32 23.03 4.01
N ARG A 116 -21.99 24.05 3.22
CA ARG A 116 -22.16 25.46 3.59
C ARG A 116 -23.26 26.11 2.77
N LEU A 117 -24.15 26.84 3.44
CA LEU A 117 -25.17 27.68 2.83
C LEU A 117 -24.60 29.08 2.55
N ILE A 118 -24.69 29.50 1.30
CA ILE A 118 -24.30 30.83 0.82
C ILE A 118 -25.50 31.39 0.04
N GLY A 119 -25.88 32.63 0.33
CA GLY A 119 -27.04 33.24 -0.32
C GLY A 119 -27.37 34.61 0.26
N LYS A 120 -28.63 35.00 0.12
CA LYS A 120 -29.18 36.25 0.65
C LYS A 120 -30.64 36.06 1.07
N GLY A 121 -31.04 36.79 2.10
CA GLY A 121 -32.43 36.91 2.56
C GLY A 121 -32.88 35.75 3.43
N PHE A 122 -34.19 35.70 3.69
CA PHE A 122 -34.82 34.70 4.55
C PHE A 122 -34.79 33.30 3.91
N GLN A 123 -34.26 32.32 4.65
CA GLN A 123 -34.04 30.96 4.16
C GLN A 123 -35.20 30.00 4.48
N GLY A 124 -36.29 30.50 5.08
CA GLY A 124 -37.44 29.71 5.50
C GLY A 124 -37.48 29.47 7.01
N GLU A 125 -38.58 28.88 7.48
CA GLU A 125 -38.76 28.57 8.91
C GLU A 125 -37.76 27.52 9.40
N ASP A 126 -37.42 26.54 8.56
CA ASP A 126 -36.44 25.50 8.83
C ASP A 126 -35.74 25.06 7.53
N HIS A 127 -34.47 25.46 7.36
CA HIS A 127 -33.62 25.06 6.25
C HIS A 127 -32.61 24.01 6.72
N TYR A 128 -33.02 22.73 6.72
CA TYR A 128 -32.19 21.62 7.18
C TYR A 128 -31.61 21.81 8.61
N GLY A 129 -32.42 22.33 9.53
CA GLY A 129 -32.03 22.63 10.91
C GLY A 129 -31.61 24.08 11.15
N LEU A 130 -31.38 24.87 10.09
CA LEU A 130 -31.17 26.31 10.18
C LEU A 130 -32.52 27.02 10.31
N LYS A 131 -32.96 27.24 11.54
CA LYS A 131 -34.28 27.80 11.84
C LYS A 131 -34.32 29.31 11.75
N ASN A 132 -35.26 29.83 10.96
CA ASN A 132 -35.50 31.27 10.78
C ASN A 132 -34.23 32.07 10.44
N VAL A 133 -33.29 31.47 9.71
CA VAL A 133 -32.05 32.13 9.32
C VAL A 133 -32.35 33.16 8.22
N ASP A 134 -31.89 34.38 8.43
CA ASP A 134 -31.94 35.47 7.47
C ASP A 134 -30.52 35.92 7.15
N ILE A 135 -30.08 35.70 5.91
CA ILE A 135 -28.73 36.05 5.46
C ILE A 135 -28.74 37.51 5.05
N LYS A 136 -28.17 38.37 5.90
CA LYS A 136 -28.43 39.83 5.86
C LYS A 136 -27.56 40.59 4.87
N ARG A 137 -26.33 40.13 4.62
CA ARG A 137 -25.46 40.86 3.67
C ARG A 137 -25.95 40.70 2.24
N GLY A 138 -26.05 41.82 1.54
CA GLY A 138 -26.52 41.89 0.17
C GLY A 138 -25.49 41.43 -0.88
N LEU A 139 -25.92 41.40 -2.14
CA LEU A 139 -25.00 41.40 -3.29
C LEU A 139 -24.14 42.66 -3.18
N GLY A 140 -22.83 42.48 -3.05
CA GLY A 140 -21.87 43.55 -2.87
C GLY A 140 -20.86 43.56 -4.00
N HIS A 141 -20.62 44.74 -4.55
CA HIS A 141 -19.54 45.05 -5.49
C HIS A 141 -18.38 45.75 -4.78
N ASP A 142 -18.35 45.66 -3.46
CA ASP A 142 -17.43 46.32 -2.52
C ASP A 142 -16.03 45.70 -2.46
N PHE A 143 -15.76 44.64 -3.22
CA PHE A 143 -14.42 44.06 -3.34
C PHE A 143 -13.54 44.83 -4.33
N HIS A 144 -14.11 45.54 -5.30
CA HIS A 144 -13.35 46.23 -6.34
C HIS A 144 -12.68 47.50 -5.78
N ALA A 145 -11.56 47.88 -6.39
CA ALA A 145 -10.86 49.11 -6.04
C ALA A 145 -11.60 50.36 -6.53
N GLU A 146 -12.28 50.22 -7.66
CA GLU A 146 -13.19 51.21 -8.22
C GLU A 146 -14.61 50.74 -7.96
N ASP A 147 -15.38 51.53 -7.23
CA ASP A 147 -16.79 51.23 -6.99
C ASP A 147 -17.60 51.38 -8.29
N LEU A 148 -18.60 50.52 -8.46
CA LEU A 148 -19.63 50.71 -9.48
C LEU A 148 -20.66 51.69 -8.91
N ASP A 149 -21.16 52.59 -9.75
CA ASP A 149 -22.17 53.54 -9.33
C ASP A 149 -23.42 52.80 -8.81
N PRO A 150 -23.99 53.17 -7.65
CA PRO A 150 -25.16 52.50 -7.10
C PRO A 150 -26.38 52.54 -8.02
N GLU A 151 -26.58 53.59 -8.83
CA GLU A 151 -27.69 53.68 -9.77
C GLU A 151 -27.50 52.70 -10.93
N GLU A 152 -26.28 52.60 -11.47
CA GLU A 152 -25.93 51.61 -12.50
C GLU A 152 -26.08 50.17 -11.97
N PHE A 153 -25.61 49.91 -10.75
CA PHE A 153 -25.79 48.61 -10.10
C PHE A 153 -27.27 48.25 -9.94
N ASN A 154 -28.09 49.20 -9.48
CA ASN A 154 -29.53 49.02 -9.35
C ASN A 154 -30.25 48.88 -10.71
N ALA A 155 -29.67 49.42 -11.78
CA ALA A 155 -30.15 49.24 -13.15
C ALA A 155 -29.76 47.88 -13.76
N GLY A 156 -29.02 47.04 -13.03
CA GLY A 156 -28.65 45.69 -13.46
C GLY A 156 -27.24 45.58 -14.06
N HIS A 157 -26.42 46.61 -13.94
CA HIS A 157 -24.99 46.54 -14.28
C HIS A 157 -24.21 45.88 -13.14
N THR A 158 -23.25 45.02 -13.47
CA THR A 158 -22.40 44.36 -12.47
C THR A 158 -21.02 44.06 -13.04
N ARG A 159 -20.12 43.58 -12.18
CA ARG A 159 -18.79 43.06 -12.52
C ARG A 159 -18.63 41.64 -11.98
N PHE A 160 -17.64 40.90 -12.46
CA PHE A 160 -17.23 39.66 -11.80
C PHE A 160 -16.64 40.00 -10.45
N HIS A 161 -17.20 39.44 -9.37
CA HIS A 161 -16.72 39.76 -8.03
C HIS A 161 -15.25 39.37 -7.84
N ARG A 162 -14.87 38.11 -8.15
CA ARG A 162 -13.48 37.64 -8.06
C ARG A 162 -13.26 36.31 -8.77
N TRP A 163 -12.24 36.23 -9.62
CA TRP A 163 -11.76 34.97 -10.19
C TRP A 163 -10.83 34.25 -9.21
N HIS A 164 -11.10 32.96 -8.97
CA HIS A 164 -10.34 32.15 -8.03
C HIS A 164 -10.46 30.65 -8.35
N ILE A 165 -9.53 29.89 -7.78
CA ILE A 165 -9.66 28.45 -7.55
C ILE A 165 -9.99 28.27 -6.06
N ASP A 166 -10.77 27.25 -5.68
CA ASP A 166 -11.10 27.01 -4.25
C ASP A 166 -9.93 26.30 -3.55
N ALA A 167 -8.88 27.07 -3.28
CA ALA A 167 -7.65 26.60 -2.67
C ALA A 167 -7.37 27.32 -1.34
N PRO A 168 -7.08 26.61 -0.23
CA PRO A 168 -6.70 27.26 1.03
C PRO A 168 -5.30 27.89 0.99
N LEU A 169 -4.40 27.36 0.14
CA LEU A 169 -3.04 27.88 -0.13
C LEU A 169 -2.10 28.01 1.08
N TYR A 170 -2.51 27.50 2.24
CA TYR A 170 -1.69 27.39 3.44
C TYR A 170 -2.16 26.18 4.25
N ALA A 171 -1.22 25.37 4.74
CA ALA A 171 -1.40 24.14 5.52
C ALA A 171 -2.19 22.99 4.86
N ARG A 172 -3.05 23.27 3.87
CA ARG A 172 -3.92 22.29 3.20
C ARG A 172 -3.80 22.35 1.68
N GLU A 173 -4.10 21.25 1.03
CA GLU A 173 -4.16 21.13 -0.42
C GLU A 173 -5.49 21.69 -0.98
N PRO A 174 -5.52 22.17 -2.23
CA PRO A 174 -6.75 22.47 -2.96
C PRO A 174 -7.65 21.23 -3.08
N ALA A 175 -8.98 21.44 -3.13
CA ALA A 175 -9.91 20.34 -3.37
C ALA A 175 -9.92 19.99 -4.87
N TRP A 176 -10.05 18.71 -5.23
CA TRP A 176 -10.14 18.31 -6.65
C TRP A 176 -11.41 18.78 -7.34
N PHE A 177 -12.53 18.81 -6.60
CA PHE A 177 -13.82 19.23 -7.14
C PHE A 177 -14.54 20.19 -6.22
N THR A 178 -15.17 21.21 -6.81
CA THR A 178 -16.11 22.09 -6.14
C THR A 178 -17.53 21.74 -6.56
N THR A 179 -18.41 21.48 -5.59
CA THR A 179 -19.85 21.24 -5.84
C THR A 179 -20.70 22.42 -5.39
N LEU A 180 -21.52 22.96 -6.29
CA LEU A 180 -22.46 24.04 -6.02
C LEU A 180 -23.88 23.58 -6.33
N ARG A 181 -24.72 23.49 -5.29
CA ARG A 181 -26.15 23.16 -5.45
C ARG A 181 -26.98 24.43 -5.55
N CYS A 182 -27.76 24.56 -6.62
CA CYS A 182 -28.70 25.66 -6.75
C CYS A 182 -29.94 25.38 -5.90
N ILE A 183 -30.12 26.07 -4.77
CA ILE A 183 -31.36 25.94 -3.98
C ILE A 183 -32.45 26.86 -4.53
N LYS A 184 -32.11 28.13 -4.70
CA LYS A 184 -33.01 29.18 -5.18
C LYS A 184 -32.20 30.21 -5.94
N ARG A 185 -32.70 30.65 -7.10
CA ARG A 185 -32.04 31.72 -7.86
C ARG A 185 -33.02 32.69 -8.52
N PRO A 186 -32.67 33.98 -8.62
CA PRO A 186 -33.38 34.89 -9.50
C PRO A 186 -33.15 34.51 -10.98
N ARG A 187 -34.08 34.87 -11.86
CA ARG A 187 -33.95 34.70 -13.32
C ARG A 187 -34.12 36.01 -14.09
N LEU A 188 -34.79 36.99 -13.49
CA LEU A 188 -35.09 38.29 -14.09
C LEU A 188 -35.03 39.39 -13.00
N PRO A 189 -34.81 40.67 -13.41
CA PRO A 189 -34.42 41.08 -14.76
C PRO A 189 -33.02 40.55 -15.12
N LYS A 190 -32.69 40.55 -16.42
CA LYS A 190 -31.32 40.23 -16.87
C LYS A 190 -30.35 41.28 -16.35
N ILE A 191 -29.10 40.88 -16.22
CA ILE A 191 -27.99 41.73 -15.79
C ILE A 191 -26.95 41.84 -16.90
N SER A 192 -26.20 42.92 -16.89
CA SER A 192 -25.09 43.17 -17.81
C SER A 192 -23.79 43.17 -17.02
N ILE A 193 -22.89 42.23 -17.32
CA ILE A 193 -21.57 42.15 -16.72
C ILE A 193 -20.61 43.02 -17.54
N HIS A 194 -19.92 43.95 -16.88
CA HIS A 194 -18.93 44.84 -17.47
C HIS A 194 -17.53 44.42 -17.03
N TRP A 195 -16.57 44.46 -17.96
CA TRP A 195 -15.17 44.22 -17.64
C TRP A 195 -14.50 45.44 -17.02
N ASP A 196 -14.89 46.64 -17.47
CA ASP A 196 -14.38 47.92 -16.98
C ASP A 196 -12.84 48.00 -16.85
N ASP A 197 -12.15 47.37 -17.80
CA ASP A 197 -10.70 47.37 -17.95
C ASP A 197 -10.23 48.24 -19.15
N GLY A 198 -11.16 49.06 -19.68
CA GLY A 198 -10.93 49.93 -20.84
C GLY A 198 -11.25 49.28 -22.19
N THR A 199 -11.56 47.98 -22.23
CA THR A 199 -11.92 47.29 -23.50
C THR A 199 -13.35 47.56 -23.97
N GLY A 200 -14.24 48.01 -23.07
CA GLY A 200 -15.67 48.17 -23.34
C GLY A 200 -16.43 46.85 -23.50
N GLN A 201 -15.83 45.72 -23.12
CA GLN A 201 -16.47 44.41 -23.21
C GLN A 201 -17.58 44.24 -22.19
N THR A 202 -18.69 43.63 -22.63
CA THR A 202 -19.86 43.34 -21.80
C THR A 202 -20.44 41.98 -22.11
N LEU A 203 -21.16 41.39 -21.14
CA LEU A 203 -21.85 40.11 -21.28
C LEU A 203 -23.22 40.17 -20.58
N GLU A 204 -24.30 40.05 -21.34
CA GLU A 204 -25.67 39.98 -20.80
C GLU A 204 -26.00 38.55 -20.33
N THR A 205 -26.57 38.42 -19.13
CA THR A 205 -26.93 37.11 -18.56
C THR A 205 -28.10 37.16 -17.58
N GLU A 206 -28.62 36.00 -17.20
CA GLU A 206 -29.51 35.84 -16.06
C GLU A 206 -28.73 36.02 -14.73
N PRO A 207 -29.34 36.60 -13.70
CA PRO A 207 -28.70 36.71 -12.39
C PRO A 207 -28.55 35.34 -11.70
N GLY A 208 -27.62 35.27 -10.75
CA GLY A 208 -27.44 34.10 -9.88
C GLY A 208 -26.72 32.91 -10.52
N LEU A 209 -26.02 33.12 -11.64
CA LEU A 209 -25.15 32.12 -12.26
C LEU A 209 -23.68 32.32 -11.81
N THR A 210 -22.95 31.23 -11.64
CA THR A 210 -21.50 31.24 -11.39
C THR A 210 -20.76 31.15 -12.72
N ALA A 211 -19.79 32.02 -12.94
CA ALA A 211 -18.98 32.01 -14.17
C ALA A 211 -17.73 31.14 -14.03
N PHE A 212 -17.35 30.48 -15.12
CA PHE A 212 -16.16 29.62 -15.21
C PHE A 212 -15.37 29.95 -16.48
N PHE A 213 -14.06 29.74 -16.45
CA PHE A 213 -13.21 29.66 -17.64
C PHE A 213 -12.25 28.48 -17.48
N ASN A 214 -11.71 27.99 -18.60
CA ASN A 214 -10.83 26.82 -18.63
C ASN A 214 -9.34 27.24 -18.58
N ASN A 215 -8.58 26.73 -17.62
CA ASN A 215 -7.15 27.00 -17.50
C ASN A 215 -6.28 26.18 -18.48
N VAL A 216 -6.81 25.09 -19.05
CA VAL A 216 -6.21 24.45 -20.24
C VAL A 216 -6.26 25.40 -21.43
N GLN A 217 -7.43 26.01 -21.66
CA GLN A 217 -7.57 27.03 -22.72
C GLN A 217 -6.67 28.25 -22.48
N THR A 218 -6.41 28.61 -21.22
CA THR A 218 -5.45 29.68 -20.88
C THR A 218 -4.02 29.30 -21.28
N TYR A 219 -3.62 28.05 -21.02
CA TYR A 219 -2.31 27.51 -21.43
C TYR A 219 -2.18 27.42 -22.96
N ASP A 220 -3.23 27.01 -23.66
CA ASP A 220 -3.22 26.91 -25.13
C ASP A 220 -3.09 28.27 -25.83
N LEU A 221 -3.59 29.33 -25.20
CA LEU A 221 -3.49 30.71 -25.68
C LEU A 221 -2.09 31.34 -25.44
N MET A 222 -1.16 30.63 -24.81
CA MET A 222 0.22 31.08 -24.64
C MET A 222 1.07 30.86 -25.88
N THR A 223 2.11 31.68 -26.05
CA THR A 223 3.16 31.39 -27.04
C THR A 223 3.98 30.17 -26.61
N GLU A 224 4.73 29.58 -27.54
CA GLU A 224 5.57 28.42 -27.22
C GLU A 224 6.68 28.76 -26.21
N GLU A 225 7.20 30.00 -26.25
CA GLU A 225 8.15 30.50 -25.26
C GLU A 225 7.53 30.61 -23.87
N GLU A 226 6.29 31.10 -23.79
CA GLU A 226 5.54 31.20 -22.54
C GLU A 226 5.16 29.83 -21.99
N LYS A 227 4.76 28.88 -22.84
CA LYS A 227 4.52 27.48 -22.44
C LYS A 227 5.77 26.84 -21.87
N LYS A 228 6.89 26.98 -22.58
CA LYS A 228 8.19 26.50 -22.12
C LYS A 228 8.59 27.12 -20.78
N MET A 229 8.33 28.39 -20.57
CA MET A 229 8.57 29.05 -19.29
C MET A 229 7.63 28.50 -18.20
N ALA A 230 6.32 28.46 -18.46
CA ALA A 230 5.33 28.06 -17.48
C ALA A 230 5.51 26.61 -17.02
N ASP A 231 5.90 25.72 -17.94
CA ASP A 231 6.20 24.30 -17.68
C ASP A 231 7.33 24.07 -16.66
N HIS A 232 8.23 25.04 -16.49
CA HIS A 232 9.40 24.91 -15.63
C HIS A 232 9.38 25.87 -14.43
N SER A 233 8.35 26.70 -14.33
CA SER A 233 8.23 27.77 -13.33
C SER A 233 7.23 27.41 -12.23
N TRP A 234 7.37 28.03 -11.06
CA TRP A 234 6.48 27.79 -9.91
C TRP A 234 6.17 29.06 -9.13
N VAL A 235 5.12 29.00 -8.31
CA VAL A 235 4.61 30.09 -7.47
C VAL A 235 4.62 29.67 -6.00
N GLU A 236 5.12 30.55 -5.15
CA GLU A 236 5.01 30.49 -3.69
C GLU A 236 3.90 31.45 -3.22
N TYR A 237 3.05 30.99 -2.31
CA TYR A 237 1.93 31.77 -1.78
C TYR A 237 2.27 32.38 -0.41
N ALA A 238 1.61 33.49 -0.05
CA ALA A 238 1.85 34.11 1.25
C ALA A 238 1.38 33.22 2.41
N PRO A 239 2.02 33.27 3.60
CA PRO A 239 1.45 32.67 4.81
C PRO A 239 0.12 33.34 5.14
N TYR A 240 -0.85 32.56 5.65
CA TYR A 240 -2.23 33.01 5.85
C TYR A 240 -2.76 33.90 4.71
N PRO A 241 -2.78 33.39 3.47
CA PRO A 241 -2.80 34.22 2.25
C PRO A 241 -4.03 35.13 2.15
N TYR A 242 -5.19 34.68 2.65
CA TYR A 242 -6.41 35.48 2.66
C TYR A 242 -6.47 36.54 3.76
N GLN A 243 -5.68 36.40 4.83
CA GLN A 243 -5.45 37.47 5.81
C GLN A 243 -4.43 38.48 5.27
N TRP A 244 -3.40 37.99 4.58
CA TRP A 244 -2.39 38.83 3.94
C TRP A 244 -2.99 39.89 3.01
N ILE A 245 -4.02 39.52 2.26
CA ILE A 245 -4.72 40.43 1.34
C ILE A 245 -6.02 41.03 1.88
N GLU A 246 -6.28 40.95 3.19
CA GLU A 246 -7.61 41.31 3.74
C GLU A 246 -8.03 42.76 3.45
N ASN A 247 -7.06 43.68 3.34
CA ASN A 247 -7.29 45.11 3.09
C ASN A 247 -7.13 45.48 1.61
N CYS A 248 -6.78 44.52 0.76
CA CYS A 248 -6.64 44.73 -0.68
C CYS A 248 -8.00 44.71 -1.38
N LYS A 249 -8.05 45.33 -2.56
CA LYS A 249 -9.22 45.38 -3.42
C LYS A 249 -8.91 44.78 -4.80
N GLY A 250 -9.89 44.17 -5.44
CA GLY A 250 -9.81 43.57 -6.77
C GLY A 250 -9.81 44.60 -7.90
N ASN A 251 -9.35 44.18 -9.08
CA ASN A 251 -9.54 44.94 -10.31
C ASN A 251 -11.00 44.85 -10.78
N SER A 252 -11.48 45.80 -11.60
CA SER A 252 -12.88 45.89 -12.03
C SER A 252 -13.38 44.64 -12.79
N ASN A 253 -12.52 43.95 -13.52
CA ASN A 253 -12.86 42.68 -14.20
C ASN A 253 -12.83 41.45 -13.26
N GLY A 254 -12.56 41.65 -11.97
CA GLY A 254 -12.48 40.62 -10.93
C GLY A 254 -11.20 39.78 -10.94
N LEU A 255 -10.29 39.97 -11.90
CA LEU A 255 -9.05 39.20 -12.02
C LEU A 255 -7.91 39.91 -11.29
N GLY A 256 -7.30 39.23 -10.33
CA GLY A 256 -6.18 39.79 -9.56
C GLY A 256 -6.61 40.89 -8.59
N LEU A 257 -5.62 41.56 -8.00
CA LEU A 257 -5.78 42.66 -7.06
C LEU A 257 -5.21 43.95 -7.66
N ALA A 258 -5.78 45.08 -7.26
CA ALA A 258 -5.20 46.39 -7.54
C ALA A 258 -3.95 46.61 -6.68
N SER A 259 -2.88 47.13 -7.30
CA SER A 259 -1.61 47.42 -6.61
C SER A 259 -1.70 48.70 -5.79
N GLN A 260 -2.21 48.57 -4.57
CA GLN A 260 -2.42 49.69 -3.63
C GLN A 260 -1.46 49.68 -2.43
N GLY A 261 -0.59 48.68 -2.29
CA GLY A 261 0.31 48.54 -1.14
C GLY A 261 -0.43 48.32 0.19
N LYS A 262 -1.56 47.61 0.15
CA LYS A 262 -2.43 47.33 1.30
C LYS A 262 -2.31 45.91 1.83
N GLU A 263 -1.41 45.14 1.27
CA GLU A 263 -1.03 43.82 1.75
C GLU A 263 -0.42 43.96 3.15
N LYS A 264 -0.76 43.06 4.07
CA LYS A 264 -0.11 43.03 5.37
C LYS A 264 1.38 42.71 5.23
N THR A 265 2.19 43.29 6.10
CA THR A 265 3.56 42.83 6.30
C THR A 265 3.58 41.46 6.98
N LEU A 266 4.65 40.69 6.81
CA LEU A 266 4.77 39.36 7.43
C LEU A 266 4.69 39.41 8.97
N GLY A 267 5.11 40.52 9.59
CA GLY A 267 4.99 40.71 11.05
C GLY A 267 3.55 40.91 11.54
N GLU A 268 2.69 41.51 10.71
CA GLU A 268 1.26 41.71 11.02
C GLU A 268 0.42 40.43 10.91
N LEU A 269 0.97 39.38 10.30
CA LEU A 269 0.33 38.07 10.17
C LEU A 269 0.48 37.18 11.41
N GLY A 270 1.30 37.61 12.39
CA GLY A 270 1.60 36.84 13.58
C GLY A 270 2.52 35.64 13.31
N GLU A 271 2.51 34.64 14.19
CA GLU A 271 3.32 33.43 14.04
C GLU A 271 2.73 32.49 12.98
N TRP A 272 3.58 32.09 12.03
CA TRP A 272 3.27 31.11 10.99
C TRP A 272 4.42 30.13 10.83
N ASP A 273 4.12 28.95 10.29
CA ASP A 273 5.11 27.89 10.07
C ASP A 273 5.48 27.87 8.58
N SER A 274 6.78 27.94 8.27
CA SER A 274 7.25 27.94 6.89
C SER A 274 6.93 26.64 6.15
N LYS A 275 6.77 25.51 6.86
CA LYS A 275 6.39 24.23 6.23
C LYS A 275 4.96 24.21 5.70
N ASP A 276 4.11 25.10 6.20
CA ASP A 276 2.70 25.19 5.82
C ASP A 276 2.49 26.13 4.63
N VAL A 277 3.50 26.93 4.27
CA VAL A 277 3.50 27.75 3.06
C VAL A 277 3.47 26.84 1.83
N LYS A 278 2.57 27.13 0.89
CA LYS A 278 2.39 26.31 -0.30
C LYS A 278 3.16 26.88 -1.48
N THR A 279 3.79 25.96 -2.21
CA THR A 279 4.49 26.22 -3.45
C THR A 279 4.00 25.22 -4.50
N TYR A 280 3.52 25.72 -5.63
CA TYR A 280 2.94 24.91 -6.71
C TYR A 280 3.56 25.27 -8.06
N PRO A 281 3.70 24.31 -8.99
CA PRO A 281 4.03 24.61 -10.37
C PRO A 281 2.98 25.53 -10.97
N MET A 282 3.38 26.35 -11.96
CA MET A 282 2.44 27.20 -12.69
C MET A 282 1.51 26.40 -13.60
N VAL A 283 1.96 25.23 -14.07
CA VAL A 283 1.20 24.33 -14.95
C VAL A 283 0.84 23.06 -14.20
N TRP A 284 -0.45 22.74 -14.15
CA TRP A 284 -1.00 21.53 -13.54
C TRP A 284 -1.45 20.57 -14.64
N LEU A 285 -1.56 19.28 -14.30
CA LEU A 285 -1.95 18.24 -15.24
C LEU A 285 -3.33 17.70 -14.88
N ASN A 286 -4.18 17.59 -15.89
CA ASN A 286 -5.44 16.90 -15.78
C ASN A 286 -5.18 15.39 -15.65
N PRO A 287 -5.62 14.72 -14.56
CA PRO A 287 -5.25 13.34 -14.27
C PRO A 287 -5.91 12.30 -15.21
N VAL A 288 -6.93 12.70 -15.97
CA VAL A 288 -7.64 11.81 -16.91
C VAL A 288 -7.24 12.09 -18.35
N THR A 289 -7.19 13.36 -18.76
CA THR A 289 -6.90 13.74 -20.15
C THR A 289 -5.42 13.97 -20.42
N GLY A 290 -4.61 14.22 -19.39
CA GLY A 290 -3.20 14.61 -19.52
C GLY A 290 -2.99 16.05 -20.01
N GLU A 291 -4.05 16.83 -20.13
CA GLU A 291 -3.99 18.23 -20.58
C GLU A 291 -3.26 19.11 -19.56
N LYS A 292 -2.57 20.13 -20.07
CA LYS A 292 -1.83 21.12 -19.26
C LYS A 292 -2.68 22.34 -19.00
N ALA A 293 -2.78 22.76 -17.75
CA ALA A 293 -3.56 23.90 -17.32
C ALA A 293 -2.72 24.92 -16.56
N PHE A 294 -2.82 26.20 -16.90
CA PHE A 294 -2.11 27.26 -16.17
C PHE A 294 -2.87 27.66 -14.91
N MET A 295 -2.45 27.15 -13.76
CA MET A 295 -3.20 27.14 -12.50
C MET A 295 -2.55 28.00 -11.41
N VAL A 296 -2.36 29.29 -11.70
CA VAL A 296 -1.81 30.26 -10.73
C VAL A 296 -2.92 31.08 -10.07
N HIS A 297 -3.08 30.99 -8.74
CA HIS A 297 -4.04 31.81 -8.01
C HIS A 297 -3.48 33.21 -7.70
N GLY A 298 -3.52 34.10 -8.70
CA GLY A 298 -2.77 35.37 -8.69
C GLY A 298 -3.05 36.35 -7.54
N ILE A 299 -4.20 36.29 -6.86
CA ILE A 299 -4.50 37.21 -5.75
C ILE A 299 -3.65 36.93 -4.50
N CYS A 300 -3.15 35.71 -4.34
CA CYS A 300 -2.38 35.27 -3.17
C CYS A 300 -0.91 34.97 -3.48
N ALA A 301 -0.47 35.16 -4.73
CA ALA A 301 0.89 34.89 -5.16
C ALA A 301 1.86 35.85 -4.45
N TYR A 302 2.85 35.30 -3.76
CA TYR A 302 3.82 36.04 -2.97
C TYR A 302 5.18 36.12 -3.67
N LYS A 303 5.62 35.03 -4.31
CA LYS A 303 6.81 35.01 -5.17
C LYS A 303 6.59 34.13 -6.39
N LEU A 304 7.20 34.51 -7.51
CA LEU A 304 7.30 33.70 -8.71
C LEU A 304 8.75 33.29 -8.95
N PHE A 305 8.96 32.05 -9.37
CA PHE A 305 10.26 31.50 -9.73
C PHE A 305 10.21 31.12 -11.21
N ILE A 306 10.85 31.93 -12.05
CA ILE A 306 10.72 31.89 -13.50
C ILE A 306 11.96 31.28 -14.16
N ARG A 307 11.78 30.23 -14.96
CA ARG A 307 12.82 29.64 -15.82
C ARG A 307 12.21 28.92 -17.03
N SER A 308 13.03 28.62 -18.03
CA SER A 308 12.59 27.96 -19.28
C SER A 308 13.15 26.54 -19.47
N SER A 309 14.00 26.05 -18.55
CA SER A 309 14.45 24.66 -18.54
C SER A 309 14.82 24.19 -17.13
N PRO A 310 14.92 22.87 -16.88
CA PRO A 310 15.31 22.35 -15.56
C PRO A 310 16.74 22.74 -15.12
N ASP A 311 17.61 23.02 -16.09
CA ASP A 311 19.03 23.35 -15.88
C ASP A 311 19.29 24.86 -15.69
N GLU A 312 18.28 25.69 -15.99
CA GLU A 312 18.34 27.14 -15.82
C GLU A 312 18.04 27.54 -14.37
N GLN A 313 18.84 28.46 -13.84
CA GLN A 313 18.60 29.05 -12.52
C GLN A 313 17.37 29.97 -12.57
N PRO A 314 16.39 29.80 -11.65
CA PRO A 314 15.17 30.60 -11.69
C PRO A 314 15.45 32.06 -11.35
N VAL A 315 14.85 32.96 -12.13
CA VAL A 315 14.71 34.36 -11.77
C VAL A 315 13.58 34.48 -10.76
N VAL A 316 13.88 34.99 -9.57
CA VAL A 316 12.89 35.21 -8.51
C VAL A 316 12.27 36.59 -8.68
N ILE A 317 10.95 36.64 -8.76
CA ILE A 317 10.15 37.86 -8.73
C ILE A 317 9.39 37.88 -7.40
N ASP A 318 9.74 38.79 -6.51
CA ASP A 318 9.13 38.97 -5.18
C ASP A 318 8.48 40.36 -4.97
N ASP A 319 8.53 41.22 -5.98
CA ASP A 319 7.76 42.46 -6.03
C ASP A 319 6.32 42.19 -6.47
N VAL A 320 5.35 42.45 -5.59
CA VAL A 320 3.93 42.16 -5.82
C VAL A 320 3.36 42.89 -7.04
N VAL A 321 3.87 44.09 -7.37
CA VAL A 321 3.43 44.84 -8.56
C VAL A 321 3.90 44.15 -9.82
N GLU A 322 5.16 43.71 -9.84
CA GLU A 322 5.75 42.95 -10.96
C GLU A 322 5.06 41.59 -11.13
N ILE A 323 4.82 40.85 -10.04
CA ILE A 323 4.08 39.57 -10.05
C ILE A 323 2.71 39.74 -10.69
N ARG A 324 1.96 40.76 -10.28
CA ARG A 324 0.63 41.06 -10.83
C ARG A 324 0.70 41.42 -12.30
N ALA A 325 1.64 42.27 -12.70
CA ALA A 325 1.83 42.65 -14.09
C ALA A 325 2.22 41.45 -14.97
N PHE A 326 3.01 40.52 -14.43
CA PHE A 326 3.40 39.28 -15.11
C PHE A 326 2.18 38.38 -15.34
N LEU A 327 1.45 38.02 -14.28
CA LEU A 327 0.31 37.09 -14.37
C LEU A 327 -0.83 37.66 -15.22
N LYS A 328 -1.07 38.97 -15.13
CA LYS A 328 -2.09 39.69 -15.91
C LYS A 328 -1.96 39.43 -17.42
N LYS A 329 -0.74 39.50 -17.97
CA LYS A 329 -0.47 39.32 -19.42
C LYS A 329 -0.92 37.96 -19.95
N ILE A 330 -0.88 36.95 -19.10
CA ILE A 330 -1.24 35.57 -19.43
C ILE A 330 -2.73 35.35 -19.17
N GLN A 331 -3.19 35.62 -17.96
CA GLN A 331 -4.54 35.26 -17.50
C GLN A 331 -5.65 36.10 -18.15
N GLU A 332 -5.39 37.34 -18.58
CA GLU A 332 -6.40 38.16 -19.26
C GLU A 332 -6.79 37.63 -20.66
N ARG A 333 -5.97 36.76 -21.27
CA ARG A 333 -6.27 36.26 -22.62
C ARG A 333 -7.51 35.39 -22.68
N VAL A 334 -7.76 34.62 -21.63
CA VAL A 334 -8.98 33.79 -21.48
C VAL A 334 -10.14 34.61 -20.93
N LEU A 335 -9.88 35.77 -20.32
CA LEU A 335 -10.91 36.61 -19.71
C LEU A 335 -11.59 37.48 -20.79
N LYS A 336 -12.27 36.85 -21.73
CA LYS A 336 -13.06 37.51 -22.78
C LYS A 336 -14.48 36.91 -22.85
N PRO A 337 -15.51 37.69 -23.21
CA PRO A 337 -16.90 37.22 -23.23
C PRO A 337 -17.10 35.86 -23.93
N GLU A 338 -16.40 35.64 -25.04
CA GLU A 338 -16.51 34.38 -25.82
C GLU A 338 -15.98 33.15 -25.08
N TYR A 339 -15.06 33.30 -24.12
CA TYR A 339 -14.43 32.20 -23.38
C TYR A 339 -15.06 31.94 -22.01
N ILE A 340 -16.02 32.78 -21.58
CA ILE A 340 -16.70 32.60 -20.29
C ILE A 340 -17.85 31.62 -20.42
N LEU A 341 -17.81 30.57 -19.61
CA LEU A 341 -18.90 29.62 -19.43
C LEU A 341 -19.82 30.06 -18.29
N LEU A 342 -21.10 30.26 -18.61
CA LEU A 342 -22.19 30.51 -17.65
C LEU A 342 -23.19 29.35 -17.72
N PRO A 343 -23.02 28.30 -16.89
CA PRO A 343 -23.88 27.13 -16.92
C PRO A 343 -25.29 27.49 -16.46
N LYS A 344 -26.28 27.31 -17.34
CA LYS A 344 -27.69 27.50 -16.99
C LYS A 344 -28.16 26.38 -16.06
N VAL A 345 -28.51 26.74 -14.83
CA VAL A 345 -28.98 25.81 -13.80
C VAL A 345 -30.44 26.04 -13.45
N ASP A 346 -31.15 24.98 -13.10
CA ASP A 346 -32.47 25.04 -12.46
C ASP A 346 -32.33 24.81 -10.96
N GLU A 347 -33.37 25.18 -10.20
CA GLU A 347 -33.41 24.88 -8.77
C GLU A 347 -33.37 23.36 -8.55
N GLY A 348 -32.45 22.94 -7.69
CA GLY A 348 -32.12 21.55 -7.42
C GLY A 348 -30.91 21.04 -8.20
N ASP A 349 -30.46 21.67 -9.28
CA ASP A 349 -29.29 21.18 -10.02
C ASP A 349 -27.99 21.37 -9.23
N ILE A 350 -27.00 20.54 -9.54
CA ILE A 350 -25.65 20.64 -8.99
C ILE A 350 -24.65 20.91 -10.12
N VAL A 351 -23.89 21.99 -9.98
CA VAL A 351 -22.71 22.27 -10.79
C VAL A 351 -21.50 21.68 -10.09
N ILE A 352 -20.69 20.92 -10.82
CA ILE A 352 -19.43 20.38 -10.33
C ILE A 352 -18.33 20.86 -11.28
N GLY A 353 -17.35 21.57 -10.75
CA GLY A 353 -16.17 22.02 -11.48
C GLY A 353 -14.92 21.32 -10.98
N GLU A 354 -14.01 21.01 -11.90
CA GLU A 354 -12.67 20.54 -11.56
C GLU A 354 -11.76 21.67 -11.08
N GLN A 355 -10.82 21.30 -10.23
CA GLN A 355 -9.55 21.99 -10.07
C GLN A 355 -8.51 20.97 -10.53
N ASP A 356 -7.74 21.29 -11.57
CA ASP A 356 -6.68 20.40 -12.06
C ASP A 356 -5.79 19.91 -10.92
N SER A 357 -5.16 18.76 -11.09
CA SER A 357 -4.36 18.18 -10.03
C SER A 357 -2.93 18.71 -10.09
N CYS A 358 -2.42 19.23 -8.98
CA CYS A 358 -0.99 19.34 -8.76
C CYS A 358 -0.44 17.95 -8.39
N SER A 359 -0.21 17.10 -9.39
CA SER A 359 0.63 15.90 -9.22
C SER A 359 1.72 15.93 -10.29
N THR A 360 2.99 15.78 -9.93
CA THR A 360 3.51 14.64 -9.17
C THR A 360 4.27 15.03 -7.89
N ALA A 361 4.10 14.20 -6.84
CA ALA A 361 4.96 14.25 -5.65
C ALA A 361 6.44 13.98 -5.99
N GLU A 362 6.71 13.28 -7.10
CA GLU A 362 8.07 13.17 -7.66
C GLU A 362 8.61 14.51 -8.15
N GLN A 363 7.79 15.40 -8.74
CA GLN A 363 8.27 16.70 -9.20
C GLN A 363 8.49 17.69 -8.04
N GLN A 364 7.66 17.63 -6.99
CA GLN A 364 7.90 18.39 -5.75
C GLN A 364 9.11 17.87 -4.95
N GLU A 365 9.33 16.55 -4.86
CA GLU A 365 10.58 16.00 -4.30
C GLU A 365 11.79 16.34 -5.18
N VAL A 366 11.66 16.26 -6.51
CA VAL A 366 12.73 16.61 -7.46
C VAL A 366 13.04 18.10 -7.41
N ASP A 367 12.05 18.99 -7.30
CA ASP A 367 12.27 20.43 -7.22
C ASP A 367 12.70 20.88 -5.81
N ALA A 368 12.28 20.18 -4.75
CA ALA A 368 12.85 20.33 -3.40
C ALA A 368 14.31 19.84 -3.33
N LEU A 369 14.62 18.72 -3.98
CA LEU A 369 15.99 18.21 -4.11
C LEU A 369 16.84 19.14 -4.97
N ARG A 370 16.31 19.71 -6.07
CA ARG A 370 16.99 20.70 -6.89
C ARG A 370 17.24 22.01 -6.14
N SER A 371 16.26 22.47 -5.37
CA SER A 371 16.42 23.66 -4.50
C SER A 371 17.48 23.41 -3.44
N ARG A 372 17.50 22.21 -2.83
CA ARG A 372 18.52 21.82 -1.87
C ARG A 372 19.91 21.68 -2.50
N ILE A 373 19.99 21.14 -3.71
CA ILE A 373 21.23 21.07 -4.50
C ILE A 373 21.73 22.50 -4.79
N PHE A 374 20.85 23.43 -5.15
CA PHE A 374 21.23 24.82 -5.41
C PHE A 374 21.74 25.55 -4.16
N GLU A 375 21.10 25.38 -3.01
CA GLU A 375 21.59 25.91 -1.73
C GLU A 375 22.99 25.37 -1.41
N LEU A 376 23.17 24.05 -1.56
CA LEU A 376 24.46 23.38 -1.30
C LEU A 376 25.54 23.81 -2.29
N GLU A 377 25.20 24.00 -3.56
CA GLU A 377 26.12 24.49 -4.60
C GLU A 377 26.53 25.95 -4.37
N SER A 378 25.61 26.80 -3.90
CA SER A 378 25.92 28.18 -3.51
C SER A 378 26.81 28.22 -2.27
N GLU A 379 26.57 27.35 -1.30
CA GLU A 379 27.42 27.20 -0.11
C GLU A 379 28.83 26.68 -0.46
N LEU A 380 28.92 25.72 -1.39
CA LEU A 380 30.19 25.19 -1.93
C LEU A 380 30.96 26.23 -2.74
N ARG A 381 30.29 27.04 -3.55
CA ARG A 381 30.91 28.16 -4.27
C ARG A 381 31.42 29.21 -3.31
N GLY A 382 30.66 29.58 -2.28
CA GLY A 382 31.13 30.47 -1.21
C GLY A 382 32.39 29.94 -0.49
N ARG A 383 32.45 28.63 -0.21
CA ARG A 383 33.61 27.98 0.40
C ARG A 383 34.81 27.88 -0.56
N ARG A 384 34.60 27.70 -1.87
CA ARG A 384 35.67 27.71 -2.88
C ARG A 384 36.25 29.10 -3.10
N SER A 385 35.42 30.15 -3.14
CA SER A 385 35.89 31.54 -3.18
C SER A 385 36.68 31.92 -1.93
N SER A 386 36.35 31.31 -0.79
CA SER A 386 37.10 31.46 0.47
C SER A 386 38.45 30.72 0.46
N ALA A 387 38.55 29.62 -0.29
CA ALA A 387 39.75 28.79 -0.40
C ALA A 387 40.72 29.27 -1.52
N GLU A 388 40.21 29.90 -2.57
CA GLU A 388 41.01 30.43 -3.69
C GLU A 388 41.73 31.75 -3.38
N LEU A 389 41.44 32.38 -2.23
CA LEU A 389 42.19 33.53 -1.72
C LEU A 389 43.54 33.15 -1.07
N HIS A 390 43.95 31.87 -1.08
CA HIS A 390 45.14 31.40 -0.34
C HIS A 390 46.19 30.57 -1.08
N GLN A 391 46.19 30.48 -2.43
CA GLN A 391 47.33 29.86 -3.12
C GLN A 391 47.79 30.63 -4.37
N THR A 392 48.96 31.27 -4.21
CA THR A 392 49.78 31.86 -5.28
C THR A 392 50.72 30.83 -5.91
N ASP A 393 50.79 30.88 -7.25
CA ASP A 393 51.92 30.62 -8.16
C ASP A 393 52.75 29.31 -8.09
N THR A 394 52.77 28.53 -9.18
CA THR A 394 53.94 28.40 -10.11
C THR A 394 53.68 27.47 -11.33
N ARG A 395 54.18 27.93 -12.50
CA ARG A 395 54.25 27.43 -13.93
C ARG A 395 54.89 26.02 -14.17
N PRO A 396 55.00 25.42 -15.41
CA PRO A 396 55.09 25.98 -16.79
C PRO A 396 54.40 25.18 -17.98
N PRO A 397 54.54 25.61 -19.27
CA PRO A 397 53.63 25.22 -20.39
C PRO A 397 54.21 24.43 -21.61
N LEU A 398 53.28 23.78 -22.36
CA LEU A 398 53.21 23.43 -23.83
C LEU A 398 54.12 22.30 -24.39
N PRO A 399 53.83 21.61 -25.54
CA PRO A 399 53.13 22.12 -26.76
C PRO A 399 52.21 21.16 -27.60
N ASN A 400 51.62 21.77 -28.65
CA ASN A 400 50.73 21.28 -29.73
C ASN A 400 51.31 20.23 -30.70
N HIS A 401 50.43 19.51 -31.42
CA HIS A 401 50.60 19.21 -32.85
C HIS A 401 49.27 18.90 -33.57
N ASP A 402 49.17 19.41 -34.80
CA ASP A 402 48.04 19.44 -35.73
C ASP A 402 47.82 18.18 -36.61
N ASP A 403 46.57 18.05 -37.07
CA ASP A 403 46.05 17.79 -38.44
C ASP A 403 46.13 16.45 -39.23
N ALA A 404 44.92 16.10 -39.72
CA ALA A 404 44.48 15.74 -41.09
C ALA A 404 44.54 14.29 -41.66
N GLY A 405 43.42 13.86 -42.30
CA GLY A 405 43.48 12.99 -43.50
C GLY A 405 42.33 12.00 -43.83
N ALA A 406 41.22 12.52 -44.37
CA ALA A 406 40.12 12.00 -45.23
C ALA A 406 40.06 10.59 -45.93
N ASN A 407 38.78 10.15 -46.10
CA ASN A 407 38.08 9.48 -47.24
C ASN A 407 38.25 7.97 -47.59
N ASN A 408 37.12 7.21 -47.59
CA ASN A 408 36.42 6.80 -48.83
C ASN A 408 35.09 6.03 -48.60
N ALA A 409 34.16 6.21 -49.54
CA ALA A 409 32.79 5.68 -49.60
C ALA A 409 32.70 4.29 -50.29
N TYR A 410 31.65 3.51 -49.99
CA TYR A 410 30.99 2.58 -50.91
C TYR A 410 29.58 2.18 -50.40
N ALA A 411 28.55 2.32 -51.27
CA ALA A 411 27.25 1.64 -51.16
C ALA A 411 27.35 0.26 -51.87
N PRO A 412 26.44 -0.73 -51.64
CA PRO A 412 25.20 -0.81 -52.43
C PRO A 412 24.00 -1.57 -51.79
N GLY A 413 22.83 -1.47 -52.43
CA GLY A 413 21.94 -2.63 -52.63
C GLY A 413 20.57 -2.66 -51.92
N ARG A 414 19.51 -2.32 -52.65
CA ARG A 414 18.11 -2.69 -52.35
C ARG A 414 17.90 -4.21 -52.55
N THR A 415 17.18 -4.86 -51.64
CA THR A 415 16.42 -6.08 -51.96
C THR A 415 15.15 -6.17 -51.10
N LEU A 416 14.08 -6.57 -51.75
CA LEU A 416 12.70 -6.67 -51.28
C LEU A 416 12.54 -7.78 -50.21
N VAL A 417 11.75 -7.52 -49.17
CA VAL A 417 11.29 -8.52 -48.18
C VAL A 417 9.75 -8.55 -48.23
N PRO A 418 9.10 -9.72 -48.27
CA PRO A 418 7.65 -9.84 -48.41
C PRO A 418 6.93 -9.55 -47.08
N GLU A 419 5.81 -8.86 -47.16
CA GLU A 419 4.85 -8.66 -46.07
C GLU A 419 4.35 -10.02 -45.54
N ARG A 420 4.63 -10.31 -44.26
CA ARG A 420 3.88 -11.29 -43.48
C ARG A 420 2.86 -10.57 -42.63
N ASN A 421 1.63 -11.05 -42.74
CA ASN A 421 0.43 -10.54 -42.13
C ASN A 421 0.28 -11.17 -40.74
N ASP A 422 0.91 -10.58 -39.71
CA ASP A 422 0.78 -11.03 -38.31
C ASP A 422 -0.16 -10.07 -37.55
N GLY A 423 -1.42 -10.05 -37.96
CA GLY A 423 -2.52 -9.60 -37.11
C GLY A 423 -3.26 -10.83 -36.61
N GLU A 424 -3.30 -11.02 -35.29
CA GLU A 424 -3.98 -12.08 -34.52
C GLU A 424 -3.05 -13.07 -33.78
N GLU A 425 -2.30 -12.62 -32.76
CA GLU A 425 -1.87 -13.57 -31.70
C GLU A 425 -1.56 -12.97 -30.30
N GLN A 426 -1.56 -11.64 -30.11
CA GLN A 426 -1.14 -11.05 -28.81
C GLN A 426 -2.25 -10.83 -27.75
N SER A 427 -3.53 -11.06 -28.07
CA SER A 427 -4.66 -10.78 -27.15
C SER A 427 -5.00 -11.93 -26.16
N SER A 428 -4.57 -13.17 -26.44
CA SER A 428 -4.91 -14.35 -25.64
C SER A 428 -4.00 -14.58 -24.42
N ASN A 429 -2.77 -14.07 -24.41
CA ASN A 429 -1.78 -14.41 -23.37
C ASN A 429 -1.98 -13.71 -22.01
N ALA A 430 -2.64 -12.56 -21.96
CA ALA A 430 -2.78 -11.77 -20.72
C ALA A 430 -3.87 -12.27 -19.76
N ALA A 431 -4.94 -12.91 -20.27
CA ALA A 431 -5.98 -13.51 -19.44
C ALA A 431 -5.54 -14.89 -18.88
N ASP A 432 -4.64 -15.57 -19.60
CA ASP A 432 -4.11 -16.88 -19.22
C ASP A 432 -3.08 -16.79 -18.07
N SER A 433 -2.28 -15.72 -17.97
CA SER A 433 -1.27 -15.59 -16.90
C SER A 433 -1.89 -15.36 -15.51
N ALA A 434 -2.94 -14.53 -15.40
CA ALA A 434 -3.65 -14.28 -14.15
C ALA A 434 -4.38 -15.52 -13.59
N THR A 435 -4.74 -16.45 -14.47
CA THR A 435 -5.36 -17.74 -14.08
C THR A 435 -4.31 -18.75 -13.61
N LYS A 436 -3.11 -18.71 -14.18
CA LYS A 436 -1.96 -19.56 -13.79
C LYS A 436 -1.37 -19.21 -12.42
N ASP A 437 -1.52 -17.96 -11.97
CA ASP A 437 -0.94 -17.43 -10.71
C ASP A 437 -1.95 -17.30 -9.54
N ALA A 438 -3.10 -17.95 -9.66
CA ALA A 438 -4.21 -17.87 -8.70
C ALA A 438 -3.79 -18.07 -7.24
N VAL A 439 -3.01 -19.11 -6.98
CA VAL A 439 -2.54 -19.49 -5.64
C VAL A 439 -1.61 -18.42 -5.07
N SER A 440 -0.65 -17.95 -5.87
CA SER A 440 0.28 -16.88 -5.50
C SER A 440 -0.45 -15.60 -5.10
N ILE A 441 -1.46 -15.18 -5.87
CA ILE A 441 -2.24 -13.97 -5.57
C ILE A 441 -2.98 -14.11 -4.24
N LEU A 442 -3.59 -15.27 -3.97
CA LEU A 442 -4.33 -15.54 -2.73
C LEU A 442 -3.37 -15.64 -1.52
N GLU A 443 -2.19 -16.26 -1.68
CA GLU A 443 -1.14 -16.29 -0.65
C GLU A 443 -0.65 -14.89 -0.27
N PHE A 444 -0.44 -14.03 -1.26
CA PHE A 444 -0.05 -12.63 -1.04
C PHE A 444 -1.07 -11.90 -0.15
N LEU A 445 -2.38 -12.08 -0.40
CA LEU A 445 -3.42 -11.45 0.41
C LEU A 445 -3.35 -11.88 1.88
N ALA A 446 -3.09 -13.17 2.13
CA ALA A 446 -2.91 -13.68 3.49
C ALA A 446 -1.68 -13.08 4.19
N TRP A 447 -0.61 -12.77 3.43
CA TRP A 447 0.61 -12.16 3.97
C TRP A 447 0.49 -10.64 4.10
N GLY A 448 -0.58 -10.05 3.56
CA GLY A 448 -0.78 -8.61 3.47
C GLY A 448 -0.05 -7.91 2.32
N ARG A 449 0.33 -8.69 1.31
CA ARG A 449 0.98 -8.21 0.10
C ARG A 449 -0.05 -8.16 -1.04
N ARG A 450 0.21 -7.37 -2.08
CA ARG A 450 -0.59 -7.37 -3.31
C ARG A 450 0.32 -7.80 -4.48
N LYS A 451 -0.05 -8.88 -5.20
CA LYS A 451 0.55 -9.23 -6.50
C LYS A 451 -0.39 -8.67 -7.57
N ASN A 452 0.07 -7.71 -8.38
CA ASN A 452 -0.76 -7.16 -9.45
C ASN A 452 -0.85 -8.19 -10.59
N PRO A 453 -2.03 -8.71 -10.96
CA PRO A 453 -2.15 -9.72 -12.01
C PRO A 453 -1.88 -9.18 -13.43
N TYR A 454 -1.60 -7.88 -13.60
CA TYR A 454 -1.45 -7.21 -14.90
C TYR A 454 -0.05 -6.62 -15.14
N TYR A 455 1.02 -7.37 -14.86
CA TYR A 455 2.43 -6.93 -15.00
C TYR A 455 2.90 -6.48 -16.41
N ASN A 456 2.03 -6.46 -17.43
CA ASN A 456 2.40 -6.14 -18.82
C ASN A 456 2.07 -4.70 -19.29
N CYS A 457 1.53 -3.83 -18.44
CA CYS A 457 1.41 -2.41 -18.79
C CYS A 457 2.73 -1.70 -18.48
N VAL A 458 3.40 -1.23 -19.54
CA VAL A 458 4.59 -0.37 -19.48
C VAL A 458 4.38 0.74 -18.45
N VAL A 459 5.37 0.93 -17.58
CA VAL A 459 5.38 1.93 -16.51
C VAL A 459 5.37 3.32 -17.16
N SER A 460 4.18 3.86 -17.35
CA SER A 460 3.93 5.28 -17.48
C SER A 460 3.96 5.88 -16.05
N PRO A 461 4.43 7.11 -15.82
CA PRO A 461 4.42 7.74 -14.49
C PRO A 461 3.02 7.74 -13.84
N GLU A 462 1.97 7.68 -14.66
CA GLU A 462 0.57 7.53 -14.24
C GLU A 462 0.26 6.18 -13.55
N ALA A 463 1.04 5.12 -13.76
CA ALA A 463 0.86 3.82 -13.09
C ALA A 463 1.39 3.80 -11.64
N SER A 464 2.16 4.82 -11.26
CA SER A 464 2.76 5.00 -9.93
C SER A 464 2.06 6.08 -9.09
N ALA A 465 1.24 6.93 -9.70
CA ALA A 465 0.50 8.01 -9.02
C ALA A 465 -0.69 7.51 -8.16
N ASP A 466 -1.11 6.25 -8.35
CA ASP A 466 -2.22 5.58 -7.64
C ASP A 466 -1.85 5.04 -6.23
N VAL A 467 -0.73 5.50 -5.66
CA VAL A 467 -0.26 5.14 -4.33
C VAL A 467 -0.04 6.41 -3.50
N ARG A 468 -1.13 7.07 -3.06
CA ARG A 468 -1.08 7.97 -1.88
C ARG A 468 -1.59 7.25 -0.61
N PRO A 469 -1.12 7.69 0.58
CA PRO A 469 -0.99 6.83 1.75
C PRO A 469 -2.22 6.86 2.68
N SER A 470 -3.35 6.30 2.25
CA SER A 470 -4.38 5.79 3.15
C SER A 470 -4.89 4.42 2.69
N SER A 471 -3.97 3.61 2.17
CA SER A 471 -4.12 2.15 2.26
C SER A 471 -3.93 1.66 3.70
N ARG A 472 -4.89 1.96 4.60
CA ARG A 472 -5.12 1.12 5.79
C ARG A 472 -5.84 -0.18 5.44
N HIS A 473 -5.61 -0.78 4.27
CA HIS A 473 -6.16 -2.11 3.97
C HIS A 473 -5.18 -3.02 3.22
N VAL A 474 -5.10 -4.25 3.76
CA VAL A 474 -4.29 -5.41 3.38
C VAL A 474 -2.77 -5.27 3.65
N GLY A 475 -2.16 -4.08 3.56
CA GLY A 475 -0.76 -3.84 3.98
C GLY A 475 -0.52 -3.79 5.49
N ASP A 476 0.75 -3.66 5.89
CA ASP A 476 1.25 -3.44 7.26
C ASP A 476 0.24 -2.75 8.19
N THR A 477 -0.25 -3.48 9.20
CA THR A 477 -1.36 -3.05 10.05
C THR A 477 -0.97 -1.92 11.01
N GLN A 478 -1.88 -0.93 11.12
CA GLN A 478 -2.06 0.12 12.16
C GLN A 478 -1.50 1.53 11.88
N PRO A 479 -2.20 2.58 12.39
CA PRO A 479 -1.83 4.00 12.27
C PRO A 479 -0.39 4.25 12.68
N GLY A 480 0.26 5.19 12.00
CA GLY A 480 1.59 5.67 12.38
C GLY A 480 1.63 6.04 13.87
N PHE A 481 2.57 5.43 14.59
CA PHE A 481 3.23 6.12 15.68
C PHE A 481 4.05 7.22 15.01
N SER A 482 3.43 8.36 14.75
CA SER A 482 4.19 9.60 14.72
C SER A 482 4.57 9.86 16.16
N PHE A 483 5.84 9.69 16.51
CA PHE A 483 6.34 10.39 17.68
C PHE A 483 5.93 11.87 17.51
N PRO A 484 5.40 12.54 18.54
CA PRO A 484 5.11 13.95 18.44
C PRO A 484 6.34 14.63 17.85
N ALA A 485 6.16 15.47 16.84
CA ALA A 485 7.24 16.25 16.26
C ALA A 485 7.77 17.19 17.35
N ILE A 486 8.68 16.68 18.18
CA ILE A 486 9.49 17.43 19.12
C ILE A 486 10.80 17.59 18.37
N ASN A 487 11.06 18.81 17.91
CA ASN A 487 12.28 19.18 17.20
C ASN A 487 13.51 18.81 18.06
N GLY A 488 14.26 17.78 17.64
CA GLY A 488 15.53 17.37 18.22
C GLY A 488 15.81 15.87 18.09
N GLY A 489 17.00 15.49 17.60
CA GLY A 489 17.46 14.09 17.55
C GLY A 489 17.50 13.40 18.92
N ASP A 490 17.70 14.18 19.99
CA ASP A 490 17.68 13.70 21.38
C ASP A 490 16.32 13.14 21.81
N SER A 491 15.21 13.64 21.24
CA SER A 491 13.86 13.17 21.56
C SER A 491 13.62 11.72 21.12
N GLN A 492 14.20 11.28 20.00
CA GLN A 492 14.01 9.90 19.51
C GLN A 492 14.76 8.87 20.36
N LEU A 493 15.98 9.18 20.80
CA LEU A 493 16.79 8.28 21.64
C LEU A 493 16.16 8.11 23.02
N SER A 494 15.64 9.19 23.61
CA SER A 494 14.86 9.15 24.84
C SER A 494 13.64 8.22 24.73
N ILE A 495 12.95 8.20 23.59
CA ILE A 495 11.80 7.30 23.41
C ILE A 495 12.26 5.85 23.24
N LEU A 496 13.36 5.59 22.52
CA LEU A 496 13.97 4.26 22.46
C LEU A 496 14.35 3.76 23.87
N GLN A 497 14.82 4.65 24.74
CA GLN A 497 15.17 4.30 26.13
C GLN A 497 13.94 3.85 26.91
N LEU A 498 12.80 4.51 26.72
CA LEU A 498 11.53 4.14 27.35
C LEU A 498 10.96 2.81 26.83
N LEU A 499 11.40 2.35 25.65
CA LEU A 499 10.98 1.06 25.10
C LEU A 499 11.80 -0.11 25.64
N LEU A 500 12.95 0.12 26.28
CA LEU A 500 13.74 -0.97 26.84
C LEU A 500 13.02 -1.55 28.08
N PRO A 501 12.79 -2.88 28.12
CA PRO A 501 12.30 -3.51 29.33
C PRO A 501 13.41 -3.51 30.40
N ASN A 502 13.06 -3.85 31.63
CA ASN A 502 14.07 -3.96 32.68
C ASN A 502 15.10 -5.05 32.34
N LYS A 503 16.29 -4.96 32.93
CA LYS A 503 17.43 -5.85 32.65
C LYS A 503 17.08 -7.34 32.77
N ARG A 504 16.26 -7.74 33.75
CA ARG A 504 15.85 -9.15 33.91
C ARG A 504 15.05 -9.63 32.70
N GLN A 505 14.00 -8.88 32.34
CA GLN A 505 13.14 -9.20 31.20
C GLN A 505 13.91 -9.20 29.88
N LEU A 506 14.81 -8.23 29.69
CA LEU A 506 15.67 -8.17 28.51
C LEU A 506 16.52 -9.44 28.38
N LEU A 507 17.18 -9.86 29.46
CA LEU A 507 18.02 -11.05 29.47
C LEU A 507 17.21 -12.35 29.28
N GLU A 508 15.98 -12.41 29.80
CA GLU A 508 15.05 -13.53 29.57
C GLU A 508 14.68 -13.65 28.07
N LEU A 509 14.36 -12.53 27.43
CA LEU A 509 14.05 -12.48 25.99
C LEU A 509 15.26 -12.87 25.14
N VAL A 510 16.45 -12.29 25.42
CA VAL A 510 17.69 -12.64 24.69
C VAL A 510 18.00 -14.13 24.79
N ARG A 511 17.91 -14.70 25.99
CA ARG A 511 18.15 -16.13 26.21
C ARG A 511 17.17 -16.99 25.43
N TYR A 512 15.88 -16.64 25.47
CA TYR A 512 14.87 -17.35 24.70
C TYR A 512 15.15 -17.29 23.18
N HIS A 513 15.61 -16.15 22.66
CA HIS A 513 15.97 -16.04 21.25
C HIS A 513 17.10 -16.99 20.88
N GLU A 514 18.17 -17.01 21.68
CA GLU A 514 19.35 -17.84 21.45
C GLU A 514 19.02 -19.34 21.51
N GLU A 515 18.22 -19.75 22.48
CA GLU A 515 17.89 -21.17 22.72
C GLU A 515 16.78 -21.68 21.79
N CYS A 516 15.79 -20.84 21.48
CA CYS A 516 14.56 -21.30 20.84
C CYS A 516 14.32 -20.78 19.42
N LEU A 517 15.02 -19.73 18.97
CA LEU A 517 14.73 -19.07 17.68
C LEU A 517 15.94 -18.97 16.74
N LEU A 518 17.15 -18.81 17.29
CA LEU A 518 18.34 -18.53 16.49
C LEU A 518 18.64 -19.63 15.46
N TRP A 519 18.37 -20.89 15.79
CA TRP A 519 18.56 -22.04 14.88
C TRP A 519 17.80 -21.89 13.55
N CYS A 520 16.72 -21.12 13.54
CA CYS A 520 15.87 -20.93 12.37
C CYS A 520 16.46 -19.93 11.35
N HIS A 521 17.33 -19.01 11.78
CA HIS A 521 17.85 -17.93 10.91
C HIS A 521 19.36 -17.69 11.01
N CYS A 522 20.01 -18.11 12.10
CA CYS A 522 21.46 -18.07 12.33
C CYS A 522 22.15 -16.72 12.06
N SER A 523 21.42 -15.60 12.15
CA SER A 523 21.91 -14.31 11.65
C SER A 523 23.01 -13.70 12.51
N PHE A 524 23.20 -14.12 13.75
CA PHE A 524 24.26 -13.63 14.63
C PHE A 524 24.87 -14.76 15.45
N HIS A 525 26.05 -14.49 16.00
CA HIS A 525 26.76 -15.40 16.89
C HIS A 525 26.35 -15.13 18.34
N ALA A 526 25.71 -16.10 18.99
CA ALA A 526 25.10 -15.90 20.31
C ALA A 526 26.10 -15.46 21.39
N PRO A 527 27.28 -16.10 21.56
CA PRO A 527 28.27 -15.65 22.55
C PRO A 527 28.75 -14.21 22.35
N THR A 528 28.96 -13.79 21.10
CA THR A 528 29.34 -12.40 20.78
C THR A 528 28.23 -11.44 21.17
N PHE A 529 27.00 -11.73 20.78
CA PHE A 529 25.86 -10.88 21.08
C PHE A 529 25.61 -10.76 22.59
N ARG A 530 25.71 -11.88 23.35
CA ARG A 530 25.60 -11.88 24.80
C ARG A 530 26.65 -11.01 25.48
N SER A 531 27.92 -11.12 25.05
CA SER A 531 28.99 -10.26 25.54
C SER A 531 28.71 -8.78 25.25
N GLN A 532 28.15 -8.44 24.09
CA GLN A 532 27.76 -7.07 23.77
C GLN A 532 26.61 -6.56 24.67
N VAL A 533 25.64 -7.41 25.01
CA VAL A 533 24.58 -7.06 25.98
C VAL A 533 25.16 -6.82 27.38
N GLU A 534 26.17 -7.59 27.80
CA GLU A 534 26.88 -7.34 29.05
C GLU A 534 27.64 -6.01 29.02
N VAL A 535 28.30 -5.69 27.91
CA VAL A 535 28.95 -4.38 27.70
C VAL A 535 27.94 -3.24 27.76
N PHE A 536 26.74 -3.40 27.18
CA PHE A 536 25.68 -2.40 27.26
C PHE A 536 25.32 -2.02 28.70
N TYR A 537 25.21 -2.99 29.59
CA TYR A 537 24.91 -2.72 31.00
C TYR A 537 26.12 -2.33 31.84
N SER A 538 27.31 -2.88 31.58
CA SER A 538 28.50 -2.65 32.41
C SER A 538 29.24 -1.36 32.05
N ARG A 539 29.27 -0.98 30.77
CA ARG A 539 29.98 0.20 30.27
C ARG A 539 29.06 1.39 30.03
N PHE A 540 27.86 1.14 29.50
CA PHE A 540 26.91 2.19 29.13
C PHE A 540 25.73 2.30 30.11
N ASN A 541 25.78 1.56 31.23
CA ASN A 541 24.75 1.55 32.28
C ASN A 541 23.32 1.29 31.80
N GLY A 542 23.15 0.67 30.62
CA GLY A 542 21.85 0.48 29.99
C GLY A 542 21.22 1.77 29.43
N VAL A 543 22.01 2.83 29.23
CA VAL A 543 21.58 4.13 28.73
C VAL A 543 21.97 4.27 27.26
N ILE A 544 20.97 4.47 26.40
CA ILE A 544 21.10 4.56 24.93
C ILE A 544 21.86 5.81 24.49
N GLU A 545 21.65 6.93 25.17
CA GLU A 545 22.29 8.22 24.86
C GLU A 545 23.78 8.26 25.25
N SER A 546 24.32 7.16 25.80
CA SER A 546 25.73 7.09 26.18
C SER A 546 26.65 7.27 24.96
N PRO A 547 27.63 8.19 25.02
CA PRO A 547 28.56 8.42 23.92
C PRO A 547 29.28 7.14 23.48
N GLY A 548 29.27 6.86 22.18
CA GLY A 548 29.94 5.70 21.58
C GLY A 548 29.12 4.40 21.57
N LEU A 549 27.85 4.42 22.00
CA LEU A 549 26.94 3.30 21.74
C LEU A 549 26.64 3.19 20.23
N ASN A 550 26.78 2.00 19.66
CA ASN A 550 26.48 1.76 18.26
C ASN A 550 24.97 1.54 18.06
N LEU A 551 24.30 2.47 17.38
CA LEU A 551 22.86 2.40 17.12
C LEU A 551 22.47 1.24 16.18
N GLN A 552 23.34 0.76 15.29
CA GLN A 552 23.06 -0.44 14.49
C GLN A 552 23.08 -1.72 15.35
N TRP A 553 23.91 -1.76 16.39
CA TRP A 553 23.86 -2.84 17.39
C TRP A 553 22.57 -2.78 18.21
N LEU A 554 22.16 -1.58 18.62
CA LEU A 554 20.87 -1.39 19.30
C LEU A 554 19.70 -1.83 18.42
N ALA A 555 19.78 -1.61 17.10
CA ALA A 555 18.81 -2.13 16.14
C ALA A 555 18.75 -3.67 16.18
N LEU A 556 19.90 -4.36 16.23
CA LEU A 556 19.95 -5.81 16.40
C LEU A 556 19.32 -6.24 17.73
N LEU A 557 19.58 -5.52 18.83
CA LEU A 557 18.95 -5.79 20.11
C LEU A 557 17.42 -5.71 20.02
N PHE A 558 16.87 -4.63 19.47
CA PHE A 558 15.42 -4.53 19.27
C PHE A 558 14.87 -5.61 18.32
N ALA A 559 15.62 -6.04 17.31
CA ALA A 559 15.21 -7.14 16.44
C ALA A 559 15.10 -8.47 17.21
N VAL A 560 16.05 -8.76 18.10
CA VAL A 560 16.03 -9.93 19.01
C VAL A 560 14.85 -9.86 19.98
N LEU A 561 14.61 -8.70 20.60
CA LEU A 561 13.45 -8.52 21.51
C LEU A 561 12.13 -8.71 20.77
N THR A 562 12.02 -8.16 19.56
CA THR A 562 10.84 -8.29 18.70
C THR A 562 10.59 -9.75 18.34
N GLY A 563 11.60 -10.48 17.87
CA GLY A 563 11.50 -11.90 17.55
C GLY A 563 11.06 -12.73 18.74
N SER A 564 11.72 -12.52 19.88
CA SER A 564 11.45 -13.24 21.13
C SER A 564 10.01 -13.08 21.60
N ILE A 565 9.55 -11.84 21.75
CA ILE A 565 8.20 -11.58 22.26
C ILE A 565 7.12 -11.97 21.26
N THR A 566 7.42 -11.91 19.95
CA THR A 566 6.45 -12.29 18.92
C THR A 566 6.28 -13.81 18.86
N CYS A 567 7.37 -14.57 18.96
CA CYS A 567 7.36 -16.03 18.79
C CYS A 567 7.17 -16.82 20.09
N ALA A 568 7.31 -16.20 21.27
CA ALA A 568 7.12 -16.89 22.54
C ALA A 568 5.69 -17.42 22.74
N PRO A 569 5.51 -18.61 23.35
CA PRO A 569 4.24 -19.04 23.91
C PRO A 569 3.66 -18.05 24.93
N ASP A 570 2.33 -18.01 25.05
CA ASP A 570 1.63 -17.06 25.92
C ASP A 570 2.02 -17.22 27.40
N ASN A 571 2.07 -18.45 27.89
CA ASN A 571 2.55 -18.80 29.24
C ASN A 571 3.97 -18.28 29.53
N LYS A 572 4.91 -18.39 28.58
CA LYS A 572 6.29 -17.89 28.72
C LYS A 572 6.32 -16.36 28.80
N SER A 573 5.60 -15.69 27.89
CA SER A 573 5.53 -14.23 27.88
C SER A 573 4.93 -13.66 29.18
N LEU A 574 3.89 -14.32 29.71
CA LEU A 574 3.27 -13.99 31.00
C LEU A 574 4.24 -14.22 32.17
N ALA A 575 5.02 -15.30 32.16
CA ALA A 575 6.02 -15.59 33.19
C ALA A 575 7.15 -14.54 33.26
N TRP A 576 7.52 -13.94 32.12
CA TRP A 576 8.46 -12.80 32.08
C TRP A 576 7.83 -11.49 32.58
N GLY A 577 6.50 -11.45 32.68
CA GLY A 577 5.73 -10.31 33.20
C GLY A 577 5.09 -9.43 32.12
N PHE A 578 5.03 -9.89 30.86
CA PHE A 578 4.36 -9.17 29.77
C PHE A 578 2.91 -9.61 29.64
N ARG A 579 1.97 -8.66 29.72
CA ARG A 579 0.55 -8.95 29.47
C ARG A 579 0.29 -9.10 27.97
N LEU A 580 -0.75 -9.86 27.58
CA LEU A 580 -1.08 -10.09 26.16
C LEU A 580 -1.23 -8.79 25.33
N ARG A 581 -1.96 -7.80 25.85
CA ARG A 581 -2.12 -6.49 25.18
C ARG A 581 -0.82 -5.69 25.07
N GLU A 582 0.01 -5.78 26.11
CA GLU A 582 1.31 -5.11 26.14
C GLU A 582 2.26 -5.76 25.13
N ARG A 583 2.31 -7.09 25.07
CA ARG A 583 3.04 -7.86 24.07
C ARG A 583 2.70 -7.42 22.65
N GLU A 584 1.42 -7.28 22.31
CA GLU A 584 0.99 -6.84 20.98
C GLU A 584 1.50 -5.43 20.64
N THR A 585 1.51 -4.54 21.64
CA THR A 585 1.97 -3.17 21.48
C THR A 585 3.50 -3.10 21.35
N LEU A 586 4.22 -3.78 22.26
CA LEU A 586 5.68 -3.76 22.32
C LEU A 586 6.30 -4.46 21.11
N SER A 587 5.75 -5.58 20.63
CA SER A 587 6.27 -6.25 19.44
C SER A 587 6.29 -5.32 18.22
N LYS A 588 5.18 -4.60 17.97
CA LYS A 588 5.08 -3.62 16.88
C LYS A 588 5.98 -2.40 17.09
N LYS A 589 6.13 -1.93 18.34
CA LYS A 589 7.01 -0.80 18.67
C LYS A 589 8.49 -1.14 18.56
N TRP A 590 8.91 -2.30 19.07
CA TRP A 590 10.28 -2.79 18.93
C TRP A 590 10.63 -3.07 17.47
N PHE A 591 9.70 -3.60 16.68
CA PHE A 591 9.89 -3.76 15.23
C PHE A 591 10.25 -2.42 14.56
N ARG A 592 9.50 -1.36 14.88
CA ARG A 592 9.77 0.00 14.37
C ARG A 592 11.04 0.61 14.94
N ALA A 593 11.35 0.33 16.22
CA ALA A 593 12.56 0.80 16.89
C ALA A 593 13.83 0.34 16.18
N VAL A 594 13.83 -0.86 15.56
CA VAL A 594 14.93 -1.31 14.70
C VAL A 594 15.22 -0.28 13.61
N PHE A 595 14.21 0.15 12.87
CA PHE A 595 14.39 1.10 11.78
C PHE A 595 14.70 2.52 12.27
N THR A 596 14.15 2.94 13.41
CA THR A 596 14.56 4.21 14.06
C THR A 596 16.06 4.19 14.35
N CYS A 597 16.57 3.09 14.92
CA CYS A 597 18.00 2.94 15.21
C CYS A 597 18.86 2.91 13.93
N LEU A 598 18.43 2.17 12.90
CA LEU A 598 19.16 2.08 11.63
C LEU A 598 19.21 3.42 10.89
N ASN A 599 18.09 4.14 10.84
CA ASN A 599 18.01 5.46 10.20
C ASN A 599 18.85 6.49 10.96
N ALA A 600 18.78 6.50 12.30
CA ALA A 600 19.63 7.37 13.12
C ALA A 600 21.13 7.05 12.99
N ALA A 601 21.48 5.82 12.62
CA ALA A 601 22.85 5.43 12.30
C ALA A 601 23.25 5.68 10.83
N GLU A 602 22.35 6.23 10.02
CA GLU A 602 22.52 6.40 8.57
C GLU A 602 23.01 5.12 7.89
N TYR A 603 22.40 3.97 8.20
CA TYR A 603 22.91 2.63 7.83
C TYR A 603 23.16 2.40 6.32
N ALA A 604 22.51 3.18 5.45
CA ALA A 604 22.74 3.15 4.01
C ALA A 604 24.12 3.74 3.63
N ALA A 605 24.56 4.77 4.35
CA ALA A 605 25.90 5.37 4.20
C ALA A 605 26.94 4.63 5.07
N ASN A 606 26.58 4.32 6.32
CA ASN A 606 27.45 3.66 7.30
C ASN A 606 27.24 2.14 7.28
N GLN A 607 27.73 1.48 6.24
CA GLN A 607 27.52 0.05 6.02
C GLN A 607 28.22 -0.80 7.09
N SER A 608 27.49 -1.74 7.70
CA SER A 608 28.05 -2.67 8.69
C SER A 608 27.31 -4.01 8.69
N MET A 609 27.95 -5.06 9.23
CA MET A 609 27.28 -6.35 9.42
C MET A 609 26.08 -6.23 10.37
N LEU A 610 26.07 -5.29 11.31
CA LEU A 610 25.01 -5.15 12.31
C LEU A 610 23.66 -4.80 11.68
N SER A 611 23.62 -3.96 10.64
CA SER A 611 22.37 -3.67 9.92
C SER A 611 21.85 -4.89 9.17
N VAL A 612 22.76 -5.67 8.58
CA VAL A 612 22.44 -6.95 7.94
C VAL A 612 21.89 -7.95 8.98
N GLN A 613 22.51 -8.04 10.16
CA GLN A 613 22.05 -8.88 11.27
C GLN A 613 20.67 -8.47 11.76
N ALA A 614 20.44 -7.18 12.00
CA ALA A 614 19.17 -6.67 12.52
C ALA A 614 18.02 -7.01 11.57
N ILE A 615 18.15 -6.67 10.29
CA ILE A 615 17.10 -6.93 9.29
C ILE A 615 16.96 -8.43 9.02
N SER A 616 18.05 -9.20 8.90
CA SER A 616 17.94 -10.66 8.70
C SER A 616 17.24 -11.38 9.85
N THR A 617 17.37 -10.86 11.08
CA THR A 617 16.70 -11.37 12.29
C THR A 617 15.20 -11.05 12.30
N LEU A 618 14.80 -9.86 11.80
CA LEU A 618 13.41 -9.41 11.84
C LEU A 618 12.44 -10.30 11.06
N THR A 619 12.91 -11.05 10.05
CA THR A 619 12.06 -11.93 9.21
C THR A 619 11.17 -12.87 10.02
N ILE A 620 11.67 -13.37 11.16
CA ILE A 620 10.92 -14.30 12.01
C ILE A 620 9.64 -13.68 12.60
N SER A 621 9.62 -12.35 12.74
CA SER A 621 8.52 -11.59 13.34
C SER A 621 7.75 -10.72 12.34
N ALA A 622 8.41 -10.25 11.27
CA ALA A 622 7.84 -9.30 10.32
C ALA A 622 6.49 -9.77 9.77
N HIS A 623 6.42 -11.01 9.31
CA HIS A 623 5.20 -11.58 8.73
C HIS A 623 4.08 -11.72 9.77
N LEU A 624 4.40 -12.15 10.99
CA LEU A 624 3.41 -12.28 12.08
C LEU A 624 2.83 -10.94 12.49
N LEU A 625 3.65 -9.89 12.50
CA LEU A 625 3.23 -8.53 12.84
C LEU A 625 2.54 -7.81 11.67
N GLY A 626 2.52 -8.42 10.50
CA GLY A 626 1.92 -7.90 9.29
C GLY A 626 2.83 -6.97 8.49
N PHE A 627 4.11 -6.81 8.86
CA PHE A 627 5.10 -5.94 8.22
C PHE A 627 5.79 -6.53 6.98
N SER A 628 5.08 -7.41 6.26
CA SER A 628 5.67 -8.22 5.19
C SER A 628 6.21 -7.39 4.04
N ASN A 629 5.54 -6.30 3.63
CA ASN A 629 5.96 -5.48 2.48
C ASN A 629 7.18 -4.63 2.83
N MET A 630 7.12 -3.92 3.96
CA MET A 630 8.25 -3.12 4.44
C MET A 630 9.50 -3.99 4.61
N HIS A 631 9.33 -5.18 5.19
CA HIS A 631 10.43 -6.12 5.39
C HIS A 631 11.11 -6.56 4.08
N SER A 632 10.36 -6.85 3.01
CA SER A 632 10.97 -7.23 1.72
C SER A 632 11.86 -6.13 1.12
N ILE A 633 11.47 -4.86 1.27
CA ILE A 633 12.29 -3.74 0.78
C ILE A 633 13.57 -3.62 1.60
N HIS A 634 13.48 -3.77 2.92
CA HIS A 634 14.66 -3.74 3.78
C HIS A 634 15.59 -4.94 3.54
N VAL A 635 15.06 -6.14 3.26
CA VAL A 635 15.87 -7.29 2.82
C VAL A 635 16.64 -6.94 1.55
N ALA A 636 15.99 -6.34 0.54
CA ALA A 636 16.68 -5.90 -0.68
C ALA A 636 17.80 -4.88 -0.38
N ALA A 637 17.55 -3.93 0.52
CA ALA A 637 18.55 -2.96 0.96
C ALA A 637 19.75 -3.63 1.66
N VAL A 638 19.52 -4.58 2.57
CA VAL A 638 20.65 -5.27 3.24
C VAL A 638 21.33 -6.31 2.39
N ILE A 639 20.69 -6.87 1.36
CA ILE A 639 21.38 -7.63 0.31
C ILE A 639 22.41 -6.73 -0.36
N ARG A 640 22.02 -5.50 -0.70
CA ARG A 640 22.93 -4.56 -1.34
C ARG A 640 24.10 -4.18 -0.41
N ILE A 641 23.82 -3.92 0.86
CA ILE A 641 24.84 -3.63 1.89
C ILE A 641 25.76 -4.84 2.09
N ALA A 642 25.22 -6.04 2.24
CA ALA A 642 25.98 -7.29 2.40
C ALA A 642 26.93 -7.53 1.22
N GLN A 643 26.47 -7.27 0.01
CA GLN A 643 27.33 -7.35 -1.17
C GLN A 643 28.41 -6.25 -1.18
N GLY A 644 28.10 -5.03 -0.73
CA GLY A 644 29.08 -3.93 -0.55
C GLY A 644 30.15 -4.27 0.49
N LEU A 645 29.77 -4.97 1.55
CA LEU A 645 30.67 -5.53 2.57
C LEU A 645 31.42 -6.79 2.11
N GLY A 646 31.16 -7.28 0.89
CA GLY A 646 31.84 -8.47 0.36
C GLY A 646 31.34 -9.80 0.91
N LEU A 647 30.22 -9.87 1.63
CA LEU A 647 29.73 -11.11 2.26
C LEU A 647 29.44 -12.23 1.25
N HIS A 648 29.13 -11.86 0.01
CA HIS A 648 28.91 -12.76 -1.11
C HIS A 648 30.15 -13.49 -1.64
N ARG A 649 31.35 -13.20 -1.09
CA ARG A 649 32.63 -13.77 -1.55
C ARG A 649 33.52 -14.23 -0.38
N ILE A 650 32.94 -14.56 0.77
CA ILE A 650 33.72 -14.98 1.94
C ILE A 650 34.28 -16.37 1.73
N THR A 651 35.59 -16.48 1.75
CA THR A 651 36.33 -17.75 1.75
C THR A 651 37.11 -17.92 3.05
N ASP A 652 37.66 -19.10 3.30
CA ASP A 652 38.57 -19.31 4.43
C ASP A 652 39.81 -18.38 4.42
N GLU A 653 40.24 -17.91 3.24
CA GLU A 653 41.35 -16.95 3.07
C GLU A 653 40.95 -15.48 3.26
N SER A 654 39.65 -15.19 3.46
CA SER A 654 39.18 -13.83 3.67
C SER A 654 39.73 -13.23 4.98
N PRO A 655 39.92 -11.90 5.06
CA PRO A 655 40.35 -11.24 6.29
C PRO A 655 39.25 -11.30 7.36
N GLY A 656 39.65 -11.26 8.64
CA GLY A 656 38.74 -11.27 9.79
C GLY A 656 38.92 -12.49 10.71
N SER A 657 38.31 -12.44 11.89
CA SER A 657 38.35 -13.57 12.82
C SER A 657 37.53 -14.76 12.29
N VAL A 658 37.75 -15.95 12.87
CA VAL A 658 36.94 -17.14 12.56
C VAL A 658 35.45 -16.86 12.78
N VAL A 659 35.12 -16.11 13.83
CA VAL A 659 33.75 -15.72 14.17
C VAL A 659 33.18 -14.74 13.15
N ASP A 660 33.95 -13.74 12.71
CA ASP A 660 33.45 -12.74 11.75
C ASP A 660 33.16 -13.37 10.39
N LYS A 661 34.07 -14.23 9.90
CA LYS A 661 33.88 -14.98 8.65
C LYS A 661 32.65 -15.88 8.73
N GLU A 662 32.52 -16.63 9.82
CA GLU A 662 31.38 -17.52 10.00
C GLU A 662 30.06 -16.75 10.14
N CYS A 663 30.04 -15.63 10.86
CA CYS A 663 28.88 -14.74 10.90
C CYS A 663 28.51 -14.23 9.50
N GLY A 664 29.50 -13.82 8.71
CA GLY A 664 29.29 -13.36 7.35
C GLY A 664 28.73 -14.45 6.42
N ARG A 665 29.25 -15.68 6.52
CA ARG A 665 28.72 -16.84 5.77
C ARG A 665 27.29 -17.16 6.17
N ARG A 666 26.99 -17.20 7.48
CA ARG A 666 25.62 -17.44 7.99
C ARG A 666 24.64 -16.38 7.50
N LEU A 667 25.02 -15.11 7.58
CA LEU A 667 24.22 -13.98 7.08
C LEU A 667 23.98 -14.08 5.58
N TRP A 668 25.03 -14.32 4.81
CA TRP A 668 24.90 -14.45 3.36
C TRP A 668 23.97 -15.61 2.99
N SER A 669 24.14 -16.77 3.64
CA SER A 669 23.29 -17.94 3.47
C SER A 669 21.82 -17.65 3.81
N GLN A 670 21.58 -16.89 4.89
CA GLN A 670 20.24 -16.49 5.30
C GLN A 670 19.60 -15.50 4.31
N LEU A 671 20.38 -14.56 3.74
CA LEU A 671 19.90 -13.65 2.70
C LEU A 671 19.59 -14.40 1.40
N CYS A 672 20.41 -15.38 1.00
CA CYS A 672 20.12 -16.29 -0.11
C CYS A 672 18.78 -17.01 0.10
N CYS A 673 18.53 -17.55 1.30
CA CYS A 673 17.23 -18.16 1.61
C CYS A 673 16.07 -17.17 1.44
N GLN A 674 16.19 -15.95 1.98
CA GLN A 674 15.12 -14.95 1.95
C GLN A 674 14.82 -14.45 0.53
N ASP A 675 15.86 -14.24 -0.28
CA ASP A 675 15.73 -13.82 -1.68
C ASP A 675 15.20 -14.93 -2.58
N TRP A 676 15.83 -16.11 -2.54
CA TRP A 676 15.49 -17.22 -3.45
C TRP A 676 14.13 -17.83 -3.16
N PHE A 677 13.70 -17.90 -1.90
CA PHE A 677 12.32 -18.28 -1.59
C PHE A 677 11.30 -17.19 -1.90
N GLY A 678 11.76 -15.97 -2.21
CA GLY A 678 10.97 -14.87 -2.74
C GLY A 678 10.59 -15.06 -4.22
N ILE A 679 11.34 -15.85 -4.99
CA ILE A 679 11.16 -16.01 -6.45
C ILE A 679 9.72 -16.39 -6.85
N PRO A 680 9.04 -17.33 -6.16
CA PRO A 680 7.65 -17.65 -6.47
C PRO A 680 6.67 -16.47 -6.37
N PHE A 681 7.11 -15.37 -5.77
CA PHE A 681 6.30 -14.20 -5.50
C PHE A 681 6.65 -13.04 -6.43
N SER A 682 7.94 -12.84 -6.72
CA SER A 682 8.47 -11.74 -7.52
C SER A 682 8.79 -12.10 -8.98
N ASP A 683 8.86 -13.40 -9.30
CA ASP A 683 9.34 -13.93 -10.59
C ASP A 683 10.76 -13.45 -10.98
N THR A 684 11.50 -12.94 -9.98
CA THR A 684 12.88 -12.44 -10.07
C THR A 684 13.60 -12.62 -8.73
N TYR A 685 14.93 -12.51 -8.72
CA TYR A 685 15.79 -12.59 -7.53
C TYR A 685 16.94 -11.58 -7.61
N LEU A 686 17.45 -11.17 -6.45
CA LEU A 686 18.53 -10.17 -6.33
C LEU A 686 19.92 -10.81 -6.26
N ILE A 687 20.00 -12.04 -5.72
CA ILE A 687 21.24 -12.77 -5.51
C ILE A 687 21.42 -13.77 -6.62
N ASN A 688 22.20 -13.40 -7.63
CA ASN A 688 22.61 -14.34 -8.66
C ASN A 688 23.61 -15.36 -8.11
N HIS A 689 23.30 -16.64 -8.29
CA HIS A 689 24.08 -17.73 -7.74
C HIS A 689 25.50 -17.82 -8.34
N TYR A 690 25.71 -17.38 -9.58
CA TYR A 690 27.04 -17.35 -10.20
C TYR A 690 27.98 -16.30 -9.59
N TYR A 691 27.44 -15.21 -9.04
CA TYR A 691 28.25 -14.16 -8.39
C TYR A 691 28.44 -14.40 -6.90
N SER A 692 27.76 -15.40 -6.34
CA SER A 692 27.85 -15.79 -4.93
C SER A 692 28.91 -16.88 -4.76
N THR A 693 30.14 -16.49 -4.45
CA THR A 693 31.28 -17.40 -4.24
C THR A 693 31.62 -17.62 -2.76
N SER A 694 30.73 -17.22 -1.85
CA SER A 694 30.89 -17.41 -0.41
C SER A 694 30.83 -18.89 -0.03
N ASP A 695 31.73 -19.34 0.84
CA ASP A 695 31.73 -20.69 1.40
C ASP A 695 30.45 -20.92 2.24
N GLN A 696 30.02 -22.17 2.34
CA GLN A 696 28.86 -22.51 3.17
C GLN A 696 29.15 -22.32 4.67
N PRO A 697 28.16 -21.87 5.48
CA PRO A 697 28.31 -21.77 6.93
C PRO A 697 28.76 -23.09 7.53
N LEU A 698 29.72 -23.13 8.43
CA LEU A 698 30.23 -24.38 9.02
C LEU A 698 29.16 -25.06 9.89
N ASN A 699 29.16 -26.40 9.92
CA ASN A 699 28.47 -27.15 10.98
C ASN A 699 29.39 -27.14 12.21
N CYS A 700 29.20 -26.17 13.10
CA CYS A 700 30.05 -25.97 14.28
C CYS A 700 29.23 -25.50 15.48
N HIS A 701 29.76 -25.72 16.68
CA HIS A 701 29.19 -25.17 17.90
C HIS A 701 29.68 -23.73 18.11
N ASP A 702 28.78 -22.82 18.46
CA ASP A 702 29.12 -21.40 18.70
C ASP A 702 30.14 -21.22 19.85
N LYS A 703 30.25 -22.19 20.77
CA LYS A 703 31.17 -22.09 21.92
C LYS A 703 32.65 -22.16 21.53
N ASP A 704 32.99 -22.94 20.49
CA ASP A 704 34.37 -23.28 20.12
C ASP A 704 34.67 -23.04 18.64
N MET A 705 33.64 -22.83 17.82
CA MET A 705 33.74 -22.61 16.37
C MET A 705 34.46 -23.75 15.63
N VAL A 706 34.52 -24.94 16.22
CA VAL A 706 35.16 -26.11 15.63
C VAL A 706 34.15 -26.85 14.76
N LYS A 707 34.56 -27.17 13.53
CA LYS A 707 33.74 -27.96 12.60
C LYS A 707 33.51 -29.37 13.17
N VAL A 708 32.25 -29.78 13.23
CA VAL A 708 31.82 -31.12 13.64
C VAL A 708 31.20 -31.89 12.47
N SER A 709 30.92 -33.18 12.66
CA SER A 709 30.27 -34.04 11.67
C SER A 709 28.89 -33.48 11.25
N GLU A 710 28.50 -33.66 10.00
CA GLU A 710 27.14 -33.28 9.53
C GLU A 710 26.01 -34.07 10.21
N THR A 711 26.35 -35.19 10.85
CA THR A 711 25.43 -36.01 11.64
C THR A 711 25.21 -35.50 13.05
N GLU A 712 25.90 -34.43 13.46
CA GLU A 712 25.75 -33.81 14.77
C GLU A 712 24.89 -32.53 14.67
N PRO A 713 23.86 -32.36 15.52
CA PRO A 713 23.04 -31.17 15.51
C PRO A 713 23.82 -29.95 16.03
N THR A 714 23.86 -28.89 15.23
CA THR A 714 24.38 -27.58 15.63
C THR A 714 23.38 -26.48 15.32
N MET A 715 23.69 -25.24 15.71
CA MET A 715 22.86 -24.08 15.44
C MET A 715 22.63 -23.90 13.93
N THR A 716 23.62 -24.21 13.09
CA THR A 716 23.58 -23.94 11.63
C THR A 716 22.98 -25.07 10.80
N THR A 717 22.75 -26.27 11.37
CA THR A 717 22.34 -27.44 10.58
C THR A 717 21.04 -27.19 9.81
N TYR A 718 20.04 -26.59 10.46
CA TYR A 718 18.76 -26.30 9.82
C TYR A 718 18.94 -25.32 8.64
N CYS A 719 19.64 -24.19 8.87
CA CYS A 719 19.87 -23.18 7.84
C CYS A 719 20.71 -23.72 6.67
N ARG A 720 21.75 -24.53 6.93
CA ARG A 720 22.56 -25.17 5.87
C ARG A 720 21.70 -25.98 4.92
N LEU A 721 20.82 -26.83 5.46
CA LEU A 721 19.90 -27.63 4.66
C LEU A 721 18.88 -26.75 3.92
N LEU A 722 18.34 -25.75 4.61
CA LEU A 722 17.36 -24.85 4.02
C LEU A 722 17.94 -24.04 2.85
N THR A 723 19.20 -23.61 2.92
CA THR A 723 19.90 -22.94 1.82
C THR A 723 20.12 -23.85 0.62
N ARG A 724 20.42 -25.13 0.84
CA ARG A 724 20.50 -26.12 -0.25
C ARG A 724 19.15 -26.25 -0.96
N ILE A 725 18.05 -26.33 -0.20
CA ILE A 725 16.69 -26.32 -0.76
C ILE A 725 16.41 -25.02 -1.51
N ALA A 726 16.80 -23.87 -0.95
CA ALA A 726 16.59 -22.56 -1.57
C ALA A 726 17.29 -22.42 -2.92
N SER A 727 18.48 -23.01 -3.07
CA SER A 727 19.27 -22.94 -4.29
C SER A 727 18.59 -23.54 -5.54
N ILE A 728 17.57 -24.39 -5.36
CA ILE A 728 16.76 -24.93 -6.46
C ILE A 728 15.96 -23.82 -7.15
N MET A 729 15.47 -22.83 -6.40
CA MET A 729 14.51 -21.83 -6.90
C MET A 729 15.06 -20.97 -8.04
N PRO A 730 16.27 -20.35 -7.96
CA PRO A 730 16.81 -19.59 -9.08
C PRO A 730 17.10 -20.46 -10.30
N GLN A 731 17.62 -21.67 -10.10
CA GLN A 731 17.92 -22.59 -11.20
C GLN A 731 16.66 -23.04 -11.93
N LEU A 732 15.58 -23.35 -11.20
CA LEU A 732 14.28 -23.63 -11.77
C LEU A 732 13.74 -22.42 -12.56
N GLN A 733 13.84 -21.21 -12.01
CA GLN A 733 13.36 -20.01 -12.69
C GLN A 733 14.10 -19.75 -14.00
N ASP A 734 15.43 -19.84 -13.98
CA ASP A 734 16.27 -19.64 -15.17
C ASP A 734 16.00 -20.74 -16.23
N ASP A 735 15.91 -22.01 -15.81
CA ASP A 735 15.58 -23.13 -16.69
C ASP A 735 14.18 -22.96 -17.32
N LEU A 736 13.18 -22.52 -16.55
CA LEU A 736 11.82 -22.24 -17.05
C LEU A 736 11.79 -21.11 -18.07
N ILE A 737 12.56 -20.03 -17.85
CA ILE A 737 12.66 -18.90 -18.77
C ILE A 737 13.32 -19.32 -20.08
N SER A 738 14.31 -20.22 -20.02
CA SER A 738 15.01 -20.72 -21.21
C SER A 738 14.17 -21.66 -22.10
N CYS A 739 13.01 -22.14 -21.61
CA CYS A 739 12.16 -23.10 -22.30
C CYS A 739 11.11 -22.44 -23.21
N ASN A 740 10.97 -22.96 -24.44
CA ASN A 740 10.07 -22.40 -25.46
C ASN A 740 8.65 -23.01 -25.47
N THR A 741 8.43 -24.20 -24.89
CA THR A 741 7.13 -24.88 -24.93
C THR A 741 6.61 -25.21 -23.54
N LEU A 742 5.30 -25.37 -23.41
CA LEU A 742 4.67 -25.77 -22.14
C LEU A 742 5.16 -27.15 -21.69
N PHE A 743 5.40 -28.06 -22.64
CA PHE A 743 5.95 -29.39 -22.38
C PHE A 743 7.37 -29.29 -21.80
N THR A 744 8.29 -28.57 -22.44
CA THR A 744 9.68 -28.47 -21.95
C THR A 744 9.78 -27.71 -20.64
N LYS A 745 8.92 -26.71 -20.41
CA LYS A 745 8.77 -26.06 -19.09
C LYS A 745 8.34 -27.06 -18.02
N TYR A 746 7.39 -27.94 -18.34
CA TYR A 746 6.94 -28.96 -17.39
C TYR A 746 8.02 -30.00 -17.09
N GLU A 747 8.82 -30.39 -18.08
CA GLU A 747 9.99 -31.25 -17.85
C GLU A 747 10.98 -30.64 -16.84
N GLN A 748 11.20 -29.31 -16.87
CA GLN A 748 12.02 -28.64 -15.86
C GLN A 748 11.40 -28.71 -14.47
N VAL A 749 10.07 -28.56 -14.35
CA VAL A 749 9.37 -28.72 -13.06
C VAL A 749 9.60 -30.12 -12.49
N ILE A 750 9.46 -31.17 -13.32
CA ILE A 750 9.68 -32.56 -12.90
C ILE A 750 11.14 -32.81 -12.53
N LYS A 751 12.09 -32.28 -13.31
CA LYS A 751 13.53 -32.37 -13.02
C LYS A 751 13.86 -31.79 -11.65
N TRP A 752 13.35 -30.59 -11.34
CA TRP A 752 13.63 -29.90 -10.08
C TRP A 752 12.84 -30.47 -8.90
N ASP A 753 11.64 -31.03 -9.12
CA ASP A 753 10.92 -31.83 -8.12
C ASP A 753 11.73 -33.06 -7.73
N LYS A 754 12.27 -33.80 -8.70
CA LYS A 754 13.17 -34.94 -8.44
C LYS A 754 14.40 -34.52 -7.63
N GLN A 755 14.99 -33.37 -7.95
CA GLN A 755 16.14 -32.88 -7.20
C GLN A 755 15.80 -32.48 -5.76
N MET A 756 14.64 -31.87 -5.54
CA MET A 756 14.13 -31.56 -4.20
C MET A 756 13.93 -32.85 -3.37
N ARG A 757 13.45 -33.92 -4.00
CA ARG A 757 13.28 -35.24 -3.38
C ARG A 757 14.62 -35.89 -3.01
N ILE A 758 15.65 -35.74 -3.84
CA ILE A 758 17.02 -36.20 -3.52
C ILE A 758 17.54 -35.46 -2.29
N LEU A 759 17.45 -34.13 -2.25
CA LEU A 759 17.85 -33.34 -1.07
C LEU A 759 17.07 -33.73 0.20
N ALA A 760 15.80 -34.10 0.05
CA ALA A 760 14.98 -34.57 1.18
C ALA A 760 15.46 -35.92 1.73
N SER A 761 16.08 -36.77 0.90
CA SER A 761 16.64 -38.06 1.34
C SER A 761 18.02 -37.94 2.00
N GLU A 762 18.77 -36.88 1.71
CA GLU A 762 20.10 -36.61 2.29
C GLU A 762 20.06 -35.93 3.67
N ARG A 763 18.90 -35.92 4.33
CA ARG A 763 18.73 -35.25 5.63
C ARG A 763 19.50 -35.98 6.72
N PRO A 764 20.16 -35.25 7.64
CA PRO A 764 20.71 -35.84 8.85
C PRO A 764 19.63 -36.60 9.64
N SER A 765 19.99 -37.73 10.24
CA SER A 765 19.06 -38.61 10.95
C SER A 765 18.27 -37.89 12.04
N PHE A 766 18.91 -36.95 12.75
CA PHE A 766 18.26 -36.15 13.78
C PHE A 766 17.24 -35.14 13.22
N LEU A 767 17.10 -34.97 11.90
CA LEU A 767 16.01 -34.22 11.26
C LEU A 767 14.96 -35.13 10.59
N LEU A 768 15.11 -36.45 10.71
CA LEU A 768 14.12 -37.45 10.27
C LEU A 768 13.11 -37.74 11.39
N ASN A 769 12.02 -38.41 11.04
CA ASN A 769 10.98 -38.82 11.99
C ASN A 769 11.38 -40.07 12.80
N ILE A 770 12.46 -39.97 13.55
CA ILE A 770 12.94 -40.99 14.50
C ILE A 770 12.66 -40.54 15.95
N PRO A 771 12.69 -41.41 16.97
CA PRO A 771 12.61 -40.97 18.36
C PRO A 771 13.60 -39.85 18.68
N ILE A 772 13.17 -38.85 19.46
CA ILE A 772 14.02 -37.71 19.85
C ILE A 772 15.03 -38.20 20.89
N ASP A 773 16.32 -38.04 20.60
CA ASP A 773 17.37 -38.27 21.59
C ASP A 773 17.34 -37.13 22.62
N PRO A 774 17.23 -37.42 23.93
CA PRO A 774 17.23 -36.40 24.99
C PRO A 774 18.51 -35.55 25.05
N SER A 775 19.61 -36.02 24.46
CA SER A 775 20.87 -35.27 24.38
C SER A 775 20.86 -34.17 23.31
N TRP A 776 19.91 -34.21 22.38
CA TRP A 776 19.82 -33.19 21.34
C TRP A 776 19.28 -31.86 21.86
N PRO A 777 19.64 -30.74 21.23
CA PRO A 777 19.05 -29.45 21.55
C PRO A 777 17.51 -29.48 21.47
N CYS A 778 16.84 -28.78 22.39
CA CYS A 778 15.38 -28.75 22.49
C CYS A 778 14.70 -28.36 21.16
N TYR A 779 15.36 -27.51 20.37
CA TYR A 779 14.85 -27.04 19.09
C TYR A 779 14.80 -28.09 17.99
N ILE A 780 15.45 -29.25 18.13
CA ILE A 780 15.48 -30.27 17.07
C ILE A 780 14.07 -30.79 16.76
N SER A 781 13.21 -30.93 17.77
CA SER A 781 11.81 -31.28 17.57
C SER A 781 11.04 -30.22 16.74
N TRP A 782 11.32 -28.94 16.95
CA TRP A 782 10.73 -27.82 16.21
C TRP A 782 11.32 -27.71 14.79
N ALA A 783 12.63 -27.95 14.64
CA ALA A 783 13.34 -27.92 13.38
C ALA A 783 12.85 -29.01 12.42
N ARG A 784 12.58 -30.23 12.91
CA ARG A 784 11.99 -31.33 12.12
C ARG A 784 10.65 -30.95 11.49
N ARG A 785 9.71 -30.49 12.32
CA ARG A 785 8.38 -30.07 11.87
C ARG A 785 8.48 -28.89 10.91
N SER A 786 9.29 -27.89 11.25
CA SER A 786 9.52 -26.71 10.42
C SER A 786 10.12 -27.07 9.06
N LEU A 787 11.03 -28.03 9.01
CA LEU A 787 11.63 -28.53 7.79
C LEU A 787 10.64 -29.33 6.95
N ALA A 788 9.80 -30.18 7.57
CA ALA A 788 8.77 -30.94 6.87
C ALA A 788 7.75 -30.00 6.20
N ILE A 789 7.24 -29.03 6.98
CA ILE A 789 6.33 -27.98 6.50
C ILE A 789 6.99 -27.15 5.38
N SER A 790 8.23 -26.72 5.57
CA SER A 790 8.95 -25.92 4.57
C SER A 790 9.23 -26.71 3.29
N SER A 791 9.64 -27.97 3.40
CA SER A 791 9.94 -28.82 2.24
C SER A 791 8.68 -29.12 1.42
N ALA A 792 7.57 -29.44 2.08
CA ALA A 792 6.28 -29.63 1.41
C ALA A 792 5.83 -28.35 0.71
N HIS A 793 5.97 -27.19 1.35
CA HIS A 793 5.68 -25.91 0.71
C HIS A 793 6.58 -25.65 -0.50
N LYS A 794 7.88 -25.96 -0.45
CA LYS A 794 8.76 -25.75 -1.61
C LYS A 794 8.46 -26.68 -2.78
N ILE A 795 7.93 -27.88 -2.52
CA ILE A 795 7.38 -28.73 -3.58
C ILE A 795 6.20 -28.05 -4.28
N ILE A 796 5.26 -27.47 -3.50
CA ILE A 796 4.16 -26.68 -4.07
C ILE A 796 4.70 -25.53 -4.93
N MET A 797 5.73 -24.82 -4.45
CA MET A 797 6.35 -23.71 -5.19
C MET A 797 7.03 -24.15 -6.49
N ILE A 798 7.67 -25.33 -6.53
CA ILE A 798 8.26 -25.89 -7.76
C ILE A 798 7.19 -26.16 -8.81
N HIS A 799 6.05 -26.69 -8.38
CA HIS A 799 4.93 -27.06 -9.25
C HIS A 799 3.97 -25.90 -9.58
N ARG A 800 4.17 -24.71 -9.00
CA ARG A 800 3.19 -23.60 -9.00
C ARG A 800 2.69 -23.21 -10.38
N SER A 801 3.59 -23.14 -11.38
CA SER A 801 3.29 -22.64 -12.73
C SER A 801 2.33 -23.55 -13.51
N PHE A 802 2.13 -24.78 -13.03
CA PHE A 802 1.23 -25.77 -13.61
C PHE A 802 0.09 -26.15 -12.65
N LEU A 803 0.02 -25.56 -11.46
CA LEU A 803 -0.94 -25.97 -10.44
C LEU A 803 -2.38 -25.65 -10.86
N SER A 804 -2.66 -24.43 -11.32
CA SER A 804 -3.98 -24.08 -11.84
C SER A 804 -4.40 -24.97 -13.01
N ASP A 805 -3.49 -25.19 -13.96
CA ASP A 805 -3.76 -26.03 -15.15
C ASP A 805 -3.98 -27.50 -14.75
N SER A 806 -3.38 -27.96 -13.66
CA SER A 806 -3.51 -29.35 -13.19
C SER A 806 -4.91 -29.73 -12.72
N PHE A 807 -5.77 -28.76 -12.41
CA PHE A 807 -7.15 -29.04 -12.00
C PHE A 807 -8.03 -29.44 -13.18
N THR A 808 -7.70 -29.01 -14.40
CA THR A 808 -8.52 -29.22 -15.60
C THR A 808 -7.81 -30.04 -16.69
N ASN A 809 -6.48 -30.01 -16.73
CA ASN A 809 -5.68 -30.73 -17.73
C ASN A 809 -5.03 -32.00 -17.14
N PRO A 810 -5.43 -33.21 -17.60
CA PRO A 810 -4.86 -34.47 -17.13
C PRO A 810 -3.35 -34.62 -17.34
N ALA A 811 -2.75 -33.89 -18.30
CA ALA A 811 -1.31 -33.93 -18.56
C ALA A 811 -0.47 -33.49 -17.34
N PHE A 812 -1.06 -32.68 -16.44
CA PHE A 812 -0.41 -32.21 -15.22
C PHE A 812 -0.95 -32.90 -13.96
N CYS A 813 -1.56 -34.09 -14.08
CA CYS A 813 -2.12 -34.83 -12.93
C CYS A 813 -1.09 -35.12 -11.83
N PHE A 814 0.19 -35.30 -12.19
CA PHE A 814 1.29 -35.45 -11.23
C PHE A 814 1.45 -34.20 -10.35
N THR A 815 1.41 -32.99 -10.94
CA THR A 815 1.39 -31.73 -10.19
C THR A 815 0.23 -31.69 -9.20
N ARG A 816 -1.00 -31.98 -9.63
CA ARG A 816 -2.18 -31.98 -8.75
C ARG A 816 -1.98 -32.92 -7.57
N ARG A 817 -1.58 -34.17 -7.83
CA ARG A 817 -1.35 -35.19 -6.79
C ARG A 817 -0.26 -34.76 -5.81
N THR A 818 0.87 -34.27 -6.32
CA THR A 818 2.01 -33.84 -5.52
C THR A 818 1.69 -32.62 -4.64
N CYS A 819 1.01 -31.61 -5.18
CA CYS A 819 0.62 -30.43 -4.39
C CYS A 819 -0.43 -30.75 -3.32
N LEU A 820 -1.37 -31.66 -3.59
CA LEU A 820 -2.36 -32.12 -2.60
C LEU A 820 -1.69 -32.92 -1.46
N ALA A 821 -0.79 -33.83 -1.81
CA ALA A 821 0.03 -34.58 -0.86
C ALA A 821 0.84 -33.65 0.07
N ALA A 822 1.50 -32.66 -0.53
CA ALA A 822 2.24 -31.63 0.21
C ALA A 822 1.32 -30.81 1.12
N SER A 823 0.15 -30.40 0.63
CA SER A 823 -0.84 -29.63 1.41
C SER A 823 -1.33 -30.39 2.65
N LYS A 824 -1.65 -31.68 2.50
CA LYS A 824 -2.03 -32.57 3.62
C LYS A 824 -0.90 -32.71 4.64
N THR A 825 0.34 -32.81 4.17
CA THR A 825 1.53 -32.90 5.03
C THR A 825 1.67 -31.64 5.89
N ILE A 826 1.55 -30.45 5.29
CA ILE A 826 1.67 -29.17 6.02
C ILE A 826 0.64 -29.09 7.15
N ILE A 827 -0.64 -29.36 6.85
CA ILE A 827 -1.73 -29.26 7.84
C ILE A 827 -1.55 -30.31 8.95
N LYS A 828 -1.12 -31.53 8.61
CA LYS A 828 -0.85 -32.58 9.59
C LYS A 828 0.26 -32.16 10.56
N GLU A 829 1.40 -31.71 10.04
CA GLU A 829 2.55 -31.33 10.87
C GLU A 829 2.25 -30.11 11.74
N TRP A 830 1.43 -29.16 11.25
CA TRP A 830 1.02 -28.02 12.07
C TRP A 830 0.05 -28.40 13.18
N LYS A 831 -0.91 -29.31 12.92
CA LYS A 831 -1.79 -29.86 13.97
C LYS A 831 -0.97 -30.49 15.10
N LEU A 832 0.03 -31.30 14.76
CA LEU A 832 0.94 -31.92 15.74
C LEU A 832 1.80 -30.91 16.52
N SER A 833 2.00 -29.69 15.99
CA SER A 833 2.74 -28.66 16.71
C SER A 833 1.91 -27.86 17.69
N MET A 834 0.58 -28.02 17.70
CA MET A 834 -0.28 -27.28 18.64
C MET A 834 -0.19 -27.80 20.07
N ASP A 835 0.17 -29.07 20.25
CA ASP A 835 0.28 -29.73 21.55
C ASP A 835 1.64 -29.51 22.23
N ASP A 836 2.53 -28.73 21.63
CA ASP A 836 3.90 -28.50 22.10
C ASP A 836 4.12 -27.07 22.61
N ASP A 837 4.95 -26.89 23.65
CA ASP A 837 5.32 -25.59 24.25
C ASP A 837 6.39 -24.85 23.41
N GLY A 838 6.36 -25.06 22.09
CA GLY A 838 7.34 -24.55 21.13
C GLY A 838 7.05 -23.13 20.61
N PRO A 839 8.03 -22.50 19.93
CA PRO A 839 7.85 -21.17 19.37
C PRO A 839 6.76 -21.14 18.28
N SER A 840 5.95 -20.08 18.28
CA SER A 840 5.01 -19.80 17.21
C SER A 840 5.75 -19.20 16.01
N LEU A 841 6.02 -20.02 15.00
CA LEU A 841 6.73 -19.61 13.79
C LEU A 841 5.76 -19.22 12.66
N TRP A 842 6.11 -18.17 11.92
CA TRP A 842 5.28 -17.66 10.82
C TRP A 842 5.05 -18.69 9.71
N ILE A 843 6.05 -19.55 9.44
CA ILE A 843 6.00 -20.57 8.39
C ILE A 843 4.85 -21.56 8.59
N HIS A 844 4.51 -21.89 9.84
CA HIS A 844 3.45 -22.86 10.13
C HIS A 844 2.09 -22.30 9.68
N GLN A 845 1.86 -21.03 9.97
CA GLN A 845 0.61 -20.35 9.66
C GLN A 845 0.53 -20.00 8.17
N ALA A 846 1.60 -19.40 7.62
CA ALA A 846 1.67 -18.98 6.23
C ALA A 846 1.52 -20.16 5.27
N PHE A 847 2.25 -21.26 5.50
CA PHE A 847 2.23 -22.39 4.58
C PHE A 847 0.97 -23.23 4.75
N SER A 848 0.33 -23.22 5.93
CA SER A 848 -0.98 -23.86 6.10
C SER A 848 -2.09 -23.10 5.37
N VAL A 849 -2.02 -21.76 5.29
CA VAL A 849 -2.93 -20.98 4.46
C VAL A 849 -2.76 -21.35 2.98
N ALA A 850 -1.52 -21.40 2.48
CA ALA A 850 -1.22 -21.87 1.12
C ALA A 850 -1.80 -23.26 0.84
N ALA A 851 -1.54 -24.22 1.74
CA ALA A 851 -2.06 -25.58 1.65
C ALA A 851 -3.61 -25.62 1.60
N ALA A 852 -4.28 -24.84 2.45
CA ALA A 852 -5.74 -24.79 2.50
C ALA A 852 -6.34 -24.11 1.25
N ILE A 853 -5.70 -23.08 0.69
CA ILE A 853 -6.10 -22.50 -0.60
C ILE A 853 -6.10 -23.57 -1.69
N ILE A 854 -5.05 -24.39 -1.77
CA ILE A 854 -4.92 -25.45 -2.78
C ILE A 854 -6.01 -26.51 -2.60
N LEU A 855 -6.29 -26.92 -1.37
CA LEU A 855 -7.37 -27.87 -1.07
C LEU A 855 -8.74 -27.30 -1.45
N ILE A 856 -9.00 -26.01 -1.21
CA ILE A 856 -10.26 -25.36 -1.60
C ILE A 856 -10.38 -25.28 -3.12
N LEU A 857 -9.32 -24.88 -3.83
CA LEU A 857 -9.32 -24.85 -5.30
C LEU A 857 -9.54 -26.25 -5.89
N ASP A 858 -8.99 -27.29 -5.27
CA ASP A 858 -9.24 -28.68 -5.67
C ASP A 858 -10.70 -29.09 -5.46
N VAL A 859 -11.31 -28.72 -4.32
CA VAL A 859 -12.73 -28.95 -4.02
C VAL A 859 -13.64 -28.28 -5.06
N MET A 860 -13.28 -27.10 -5.56
CA MET A 860 -14.02 -26.40 -6.63
C MET A 860 -14.01 -27.16 -7.97
N HIS A 861 -13.08 -28.09 -8.16
CA HIS A 861 -12.91 -28.90 -9.37
C HIS A 861 -13.18 -30.40 -9.15
N ARG A 862 -13.94 -30.77 -8.10
CA ARG A 862 -14.33 -32.16 -7.79
C ARG A 862 -15.84 -32.35 -7.69
N CYS A 863 -16.30 -33.58 -7.92
CA CYS A 863 -17.70 -33.94 -7.67
C CYS A 863 -17.95 -34.09 -6.15
N PRO A 864 -19.06 -33.56 -5.60
CA PRO A 864 -19.39 -33.70 -4.18
C PRO A 864 -19.56 -35.14 -3.67
N THR A 865 -19.68 -36.11 -4.58
CA THR A 865 -19.79 -37.54 -4.23
C THR A 865 -18.43 -38.21 -4.05
N GLU A 866 -17.32 -37.56 -4.42
CA GLU A 866 -15.97 -38.06 -4.21
C GLU A 866 -15.57 -37.94 -2.73
N ILE A 867 -14.82 -38.92 -2.21
CA ILE A 867 -14.37 -38.93 -0.81
C ILE A 867 -13.44 -37.75 -0.54
N GLU A 868 -12.58 -37.44 -1.50
CA GLU A 868 -11.61 -36.35 -1.45
C GLU A 868 -12.28 -34.98 -1.33
N TYR A 869 -13.48 -34.81 -1.90
CA TYR A 869 -14.24 -33.56 -1.74
C TYR A 869 -14.53 -33.27 -0.25
N GLY A 870 -15.03 -34.28 0.48
CA GLY A 870 -15.32 -34.16 1.91
C GLY A 870 -14.05 -33.99 2.74
N GLU A 871 -13.02 -34.78 2.46
CA GLU A 871 -11.73 -34.75 3.16
C GLU A 871 -11.04 -33.38 3.02
N HIS A 872 -10.90 -32.87 1.79
CA HIS A 872 -10.19 -31.62 1.52
C HIS A 872 -10.92 -30.41 2.09
N LYS A 873 -12.26 -30.41 2.01
CA LYS A 873 -13.09 -29.38 2.63
C LYS A 873 -12.94 -29.39 4.15
N GLN A 874 -12.95 -30.56 4.79
CA GLN A 874 -12.76 -30.68 6.23
C GLN A 874 -11.38 -30.19 6.67
N LEU A 875 -10.32 -30.53 5.93
CA LEU A 875 -8.96 -30.07 6.21
C LEU A 875 -8.83 -28.54 6.11
N ALA A 876 -9.49 -27.92 5.12
CA ALA A 876 -9.53 -26.46 4.99
C ALA A 876 -10.30 -25.81 6.16
N GLU A 877 -11.46 -26.36 6.54
CA GLU A 877 -12.25 -25.89 7.69
C GLU A 877 -11.50 -26.04 9.02
N ASP A 878 -10.78 -27.15 9.20
CA ASP A 878 -9.92 -27.34 10.37
C ASP A 878 -8.79 -26.32 10.39
N THR A 879 -8.19 -26.02 9.24
CA THR A 879 -7.13 -25.00 9.14
C THR A 879 -7.65 -23.63 9.57
N VAL A 880 -8.88 -23.25 9.19
CA VAL A 880 -9.52 -22.02 9.68
C VAL A 880 -9.61 -22.00 11.21
N LYS A 881 -10.05 -23.11 11.83
CA LYS A 881 -10.14 -23.20 13.30
C LYS A 881 -8.77 -23.04 13.97
N LEU A 882 -7.73 -23.66 13.42
CA LEU A 882 -6.36 -23.54 13.95
C LEU A 882 -5.84 -22.10 13.84
N LEU A 883 -6.12 -21.41 12.73
CA LEU A 883 -5.73 -20.00 12.54
C LEU A 883 -6.47 -19.08 13.52
N GLN A 884 -7.77 -19.29 13.74
CA GLN A 884 -8.56 -18.49 14.69
C GLN A 884 -8.08 -18.59 16.15
N GLN A 885 -7.37 -19.66 16.51
CA GLN A 885 -6.74 -19.80 17.83
C GLN A 885 -5.48 -18.93 18.00
N ARG A 886 -4.96 -18.32 16.92
CA ARG A 886 -3.73 -17.50 16.94
C ARG A 886 -4.05 -16.00 16.82
N GLN A 887 -4.45 -15.40 17.93
CA GLN A 887 -4.92 -14.00 17.99
C GLN A 887 -3.82 -12.95 17.72
N ASN A 888 -2.53 -13.26 17.93
CA ASN A 888 -1.40 -12.34 17.78
C ASN A 888 -0.66 -12.49 16.44
N SER A 889 -1.34 -12.94 15.38
CA SER A 889 -0.73 -13.11 14.07
C SER A 889 -1.60 -12.56 12.96
N MET A 890 -1.06 -11.58 12.23
CA MET A 890 -1.71 -11.00 11.06
C MET A 890 -1.88 -12.00 9.93
N ILE A 891 -0.98 -12.98 9.79
CA ILE A 891 -1.14 -14.09 8.84
C ILE A 891 -2.36 -14.92 9.21
N ALA A 892 -2.53 -15.24 10.50
CA ALA A 892 -3.65 -16.06 10.94
C ALA A 892 -4.99 -15.33 10.77
N THR A 893 -5.06 -14.06 11.18
CA THR A 893 -6.26 -13.23 11.01
C THR A 893 -6.65 -13.17 9.54
N ARG A 894 -5.76 -12.66 8.66
CA ARG A 894 -6.05 -12.49 7.23
C ARG A 894 -6.30 -13.83 6.52
N GLY A 895 -5.50 -14.85 6.86
CA GLY A 895 -5.63 -16.18 6.30
C GLY A 895 -6.97 -16.84 6.66
N SER A 896 -7.42 -16.74 7.91
CA SER A 896 -8.70 -17.30 8.33
C SER A 896 -9.87 -16.65 7.60
N GLU A 897 -9.84 -15.33 7.44
CA GLU A 897 -10.87 -14.59 6.72
C GLU A 897 -10.90 -14.92 5.23
N LEU A 898 -9.72 -15.02 4.60
CA LEU A 898 -9.57 -15.41 3.20
C LEU A 898 -10.12 -16.82 2.94
N LEU A 899 -9.73 -17.79 3.77
CA LEU A 899 -10.17 -19.18 3.63
C LEU A 899 -11.68 -19.31 3.86
N LEU A 900 -12.25 -18.56 4.81
CA LEU A 900 -13.70 -18.52 5.02
C LEU A 900 -14.43 -17.97 3.77
N ALA A 901 -13.93 -16.88 3.19
CA ALA A 901 -14.50 -16.32 1.97
C ALA A 901 -14.43 -17.31 0.79
N LEU A 902 -13.30 -18.01 0.62
CA LEU A 902 -13.15 -19.06 -0.39
C LEU A 902 -14.10 -20.25 -0.16
N LEU A 903 -14.33 -20.66 1.10
CA LEU A 903 -15.27 -21.72 1.45
C LEU A 903 -16.74 -21.33 1.17
N LEU A 904 -17.07 -20.03 1.30
CA LEU A 904 -18.40 -19.51 0.96
C LEU A 904 -18.68 -19.58 -0.55
N GLU A 905 -17.69 -19.31 -1.40
CA GLU A 905 -17.81 -19.43 -2.87
C GLU A 905 -18.18 -20.85 -3.33
N ILE A 906 -17.71 -21.87 -2.61
CA ILE A 906 -18.10 -23.29 -2.84
C ILE A 906 -19.60 -23.49 -2.57
N SER A 907 -20.18 -22.73 -1.64
CA SER A 907 -21.58 -22.83 -1.24
C SER A 907 -22.52 -22.05 -2.17
N ASP A 908 -22.15 -20.85 -2.61
CA ASP A 908 -22.95 -20.02 -3.52
C ASP A 908 -23.03 -20.57 -4.95
N SER A 909 -21.97 -21.25 -5.39
CA SER A 909 -21.97 -22.01 -6.64
C SER A 909 -23.06 -23.09 -6.67
N ARG A 910 -23.54 -23.57 -5.50
CA ARG A 910 -24.63 -24.56 -5.38
C ARG A 910 -26.03 -23.94 -5.44
N HIS A 911 -26.23 -22.74 -4.90
CA HIS A 911 -27.55 -22.09 -4.89
C HIS A 911 -28.05 -21.69 -6.29
N THR A 912 -27.14 -21.33 -7.19
CA THR A 912 -27.44 -20.98 -8.59
C THR A 912 -27.71 -22.20 -9.47
N LEU A 913 -27.10 -23.36 -9.17
CA LEU A 913 -27.39 -24.63 -9.85
C LEU A 913 -28.76 -25.21 -9.45
N ASN A 914 -29.13 -25.12 -8.16
CA ASN A 914 -30.42 -25.63 -7.67
C ASN A 914 -31.62 -24.76 -8.05
N THR A 915 -31.46 -23.44 -8.22
CA THR A 915 -32.54 -22.56 -8.70
C THR A 915 -32.85 -22.73 -10.18
N ARG A 916 -31.85 -23.09 -11.01
CA ARG A 916 -32.10 -23.44 -12.43
C ARG A 916 -32.82 -24.77 -12.60
N LYS A 917 -32.58 -25.75 -11.72
CA LYS A 917 -33.29 -27.04 -11.74
C LYS A 917 -34.77 -26.90 -11.34
N ARG A 918 -35.14 -25.87 -10.58
CA ARG A 918 -36.54 -25.57 -10.18
C ARG A 918 -37.36 -24.80 -11.21
N ARG A 919 -36.77 -24.29 -12.31
CA ARG A 919 -37.48 -23.57 -13.38
C ARG A 919 -37.82 -24.43 -14.60
N HIS A 920 -37.47 -25.71 -14.59
CA HIS A 920 -37.81 -26.64 -15.66
C HIS A 920 -38.46 -27.89 -15.06
N ASP A 921 -39.71 -27.74 -14.60
CA ASP A 921 -40.57 -28.88 -14.37
C ASP A 921 -41.80 -28.72 -15.26
N GLY A 922 -41.85 -29.56 -16.29
CA GLY A 922 -42.80 -29.44 -17.38
C GLY A 922 -42.38 -30.18 -18.64
N THR A 923 -41.85 -31.41 -18.52
CA THR A 923 -42.12 -32.55 -19.42
C THR A 923 -41.30 -33.76 -18.98
N GLN A 924 -41.99 -34.87 -18.72
CA GLN A 924 -41.41 -36.18 -18.47
C GLN A 924 -40.88 -36.78 -19.78
N THR A 925 -39.60 -37.14 -19.82
CA THR A 925 -39.10 -38.26 -20.62
C THR A 925 -37.90 -38.91 -19.91
N HIS A 926 -37.96 -40.25 -19.80
CA HIS A 926 -36.92 -41.11 -19.26
C HIS A 926 -35.67 -41.10 -20.15
N ALA A 927 -34.50 -40.78 -19.58
CA ALA A 927 -33.19 -41.12 -20.14
C ALA A 927 -32.11 -41.20 -19.02
N ASP A 928 -31.15 -42.10 -19.21
CA ASP A 928 -30.15 -42.63 -18.26
C ASP A 928 -29.30 -41.61 -17.45
N PRO A 929 -28.86 -41.94 -16.21
CA PRO A 929 -28.17 -41.00 -15.34
C PRO A 929 -26.65 -40.88 -15.54
N CYS A 930 -26.05 -41.42 -16.61
CA CYS A 930 -24.58 -41.58 -16.66
C CYS A 930 -23.85 -40.91 -17.85
N ALA A 931 -24.49 -40.01 -18.61
CA ALA A 931 -23.90 -39.47 -19.84
C ALA A 931 -24.01 -37.94 -20.04
N ASP A 932 -24.06 -37.14 -18.98
CA ASP A 932 -24.03 -35.65 -19.09
C ASP A 932 -23.03 -34.98 -18.12
N ALA A 933 -21.82 -35.54 -18.00
CA ALA A 933 -20.69 -34.96 -17.27
C ALA A 933 -19.91 -33.90 -18.09
N GLY A 934 -20.56 -33.31 -19.11
CA GLY A 934 -19.96 -32.31 -20.01
C GLY A 934 -20.42 -30.87 -19.77
N ARG A 935 -21.15 -30.57 -18.69
CA ARG A 935 -21.60 -29.21 -18.39
C ARG A 935 -20.50 -28.43 -17.70
N LYS A 936 -19.77 -27.61 -18.48
CA LYS A 936 -18.77 -26.62 -18.05
C LYS A 936 -19.08 -26.06 -16.66
N ALA A 937 -18.37 -26.57 -15.64
CA ALA A 937 -18.33 -25.96 -14.33
C ALA A 937 -17.88 -24.50 -14.52
N ARG A 938 -18.59 -23.56 -13.88
CA ARG A 938 -18.26 -22.13 -13.95
C ARG A 938 -16.85 -21.98 -13.38
N GLN A 939 -15.86 -21.70 -14.25
CA GLN A 939 -14.46 -21.60 -13.86
C GLN A 939 -14.31 -20.50 -12.79
N PHE A 940 -13.74 -20.86 -11.63
CA PHE A 940 -13.52 -19.92 -10.53
C PHE A 940 -12.65 -18.75 -11.02
N ASN A 941 -13.20 -17.53 -10.95
CA ASN A 941 -12.50 -16.33 -11.41
C ASN A 941 -11.80 -15.68 -10.22
N VAL A 942 -10.50 -15.93 -10.11
CA VAL A 942 -9.66 -15.45 -9.00
C VAL A 942 -9.62 -13.92 -8.96
N SER A 943 -9.54 -13.24 -10.11
CA SER A 943 -9.53 -11.77 -10.17
C SER A 943 -10.83 -11.15 -9.63
N ALA A 944 -11.98 -11.75 -9.97
CA ALA A 944 -13.27 -11.32 -9.45
C ALA A 944 -13.40 -11.58 -7.94
N PHE A 945 -12.98 -12.77 -7.48
CA PHE A 945 -12.96 -13.10 -6.05
C PHE A 945 -12.07 -12.14 -5.26
N VAL A 946 -10.85 -11.89 -5.71
CA VAL A 946 -9.90 -11.00 -5.02
C VAL A 946 -10.43 -9.58 -4.91
N LYS A 947 -11.07 -9.06 -5.97
CA LYS A 947 -11.74 -7.76 -5.94
C LYS A 947 -12.87 -7.73 -4.90
N SER A 948 -13.76 -8.73 -4.93
CA SER A 948 -14.88 -8.86 -3.98
C SER A 948 -14.39 -8.98 -2.53
N PHE A 949 -13.43 -9.86 -2.27
CA PHE A 949 -12.83 -10.09 -0.95
C PHE A 949 -12.17 -8.83 -0.40
N CYS A 950 -11.36 -8.14 -1.20
CA CYS A 950 -10.72 -6.88 -0.78
C CYS A 950 -11.75 -5.77 -0.50
N ASN A 951 -12.86 -5.74 -1.22
CA ASN A 951 -13.95 -4.77 -0.98
C ASN A 951 -14.73 -5.10 0.30
N SER A 952 -15.03 -6.37 0.56
CA SER A 952 -15.71 -6.82 1.80
C SER A 952 -14.88 -6.52 3.05
N MET A 953 -13.55 -6.71 2.97
CA MET A 953 -12.62 -6.35 4.06
C MET A 953 -12.61 -4.87 4.43
N ARG A 954 -12.91 -3.98 3.46
CA ARG A 954 -13.02 -2.53 3.69
C ARG A 954 -14.29 -2.17 4.45
N GLN A 955 -15.37 -2.94 4.27
CA GLN A 955 -16.67 -2.71 4.91
C GLN A 955 -16.74 -3.25 6.36
N ASN A 956 -16.08 -4.37 6.68
CA ASN A 956 -16.09 -4.94 8.03
C ASN A 956 -15.25 -4.16 9.06
N ASN A 957 -14.28 -3.35 8.62
CA ASN A 957 -13.46 -2.52 9.54
C ASN A 957 -14.08 -1.15 9.85
N THR A 958 -15.08 -0.72 9.08
CA THR A 958 -15.82 0.54 9.31
C THR A 958 -16.93 0.38 10.36
N THR A 959 -17.30 -0.85 10.73
CA THR A 959 -18.35 -1.13 11.73
C THR A 959 -17.81 -1.38 13.15
N GLY A 960 -16.48 -1.38 13.36
CA GLY A 960 -15.82 -1.70 14.63
C GLY A 960 -15.66 -0.58 15.66
N PHE A 961 -16.17 0.63 15.42
CA PHE A 961 -16.14 1.75 16.38
C PHE A 961 -17.54 2.21 16.78
N SER A 962 -18.32 1.29 17.35
CA SER A 962 -19.46 1.63 18.23
C SER A 962 -19.24 0.96 19.60
N ASN A 963 -18.46 1.61 20.47
CA ASN A 963 -18.46 1.29 21.88
C ASN A 963 -19.76 1.83 22.51
N GLN A 964 -20.75 0.95 22.69
CA GLN A 964 -21.67 1.04 23.83
C GLN A 964 -21.53 -0.23 24.68
N PRO A 965 -21.53 -0.11 26.02
CA PRO A 965 -21.28 -1.23 26.91
C PRO A 965 -22.47 -2.19 26.90
N GLN A 966 -22.23 -3.44 26.49
CA GLN A 966 -23.22 -4.51 26.67
C GLN A 966 -23.34 -4.88 28.15
N GLY A 967 -24.35 -4.33 28.80
CA GLY A 967 -24.85 -4.79 30.08
C GLY A 967 -25.63 -6.10 29.93
N TYR A 968 -25.30 -7.07 30.77
CA TYR A 968 -26.13 -8.22 31.07
C TYR A 968 -27.48 -7.80 31.65
N ILE A 969 -28.57 -8.51 31.28
CA ILE A 969 -29.86 -8.77 31.97
C ILE A 969 -30.82 -9.33 30.88
N SER A 970 -31.69 -10.33 31.05
CA SER A 970 -31.95 -11.37 32.06
C SER A 970 -33.01 -12.31 31.45
N TYR A 971 -32.94 -13.60 31.72
CA TYR A 971 -34.12 -14.48 31.80
C TYR A 971 -33.77 -15.62 32.75
N LEU A 972 -34.38 -15.62 33.94
CA LEU A 972 -35.01 -16.73 34.66
C LEU A 972 -35.23 -16.36 36.16
N PRO A 973 -36.19 -17.00 36.85
CA PRO A 973 -37.12 -16.31 37.75
C PRO A 973 -36.68 -16.24 39.22
N MET A 974 -37.34 -15.32 39.93
CA MET A 974 -37.21 -14.97 41.36
C MET A 974 -37.15 -16.17 42.32
N PRO A 975 -36.41 -16.02 43.43
CA PRO A 975 -37.01 -16.24 44.74
C PRO A 975 -36.76 -15.06 45.71
N GLY A 976 -37.71 -14.87 46.63
CA GLY A 976 -37.79 -13.71 47.53
C GLY A 976 -36.90 -13.78 48.78
N ASN A 977 -36.80 -12.60 49.41
CA ASN A 977 -36.52 -12.26 50.81
C ASN A 977 -35.81 -13.30 51.71
N ALA A 978 -34.64 -12.93 52.24
CA ALA A 978 -34.43 -12.64 53.67
C ALA A 978 -32.93 -12.43 54.00
N ASP A 979 -32.64 -11.31 54.66
CA ASP A 979 -31.75 -11.09 55.83
C ASP A 979 -30.42 -11.83 56.06
N GLN A 980 -29.48 -11.04 56.61
CA GLN A 980 -28.37 -11.34 57.56
C GLN A 980 -26.95 -11.70 57.06
N VAL A 981 -26.04 -10.71 57.14
CA VAL A 981 -24.95 -10.53 58.16
C VAL A 981 -23.86 -11.64 58.36
N LEU A 982 -22.57 -11.17 58.44
CA LEU A 982 -21.28 -11.78 58.89
C LEU A 982 -20.42 -12.50 57.82
N VAL A 983 -19.19 -12.08 57.44
CA VAL A 983 -17.86 -11.91 58.13
C VAL A 983 -17.04 -13.21 58.28
N ALA A 984 -15.80 -13.17 57.75
CA ALA A 984 -14.61 -14.01 58.01
C ALA A 984 -14.66 -15.48 57.54
N SER A 985 -13.59 -16.22 57.23
CA SER A 985 -12.13 -16.05 57.04
C SER A 985 -11.57 -17.41 56.56
N GLU A 986 -10.47 -17.38 55.82
CA GLU A 986 -9.36 -18.36 55.79
C GLU A 986 -9.53 -19.87 55.53
N ALA A 987 -8.71 -20.31 54.55
CA ALA A 987 -7.79 -21.45 54.55
C ALA A 987 -8.30 -22.91 54.51
N GLY A 988 -7.67 -23.72 53.65
CA GLY A 988 -7.53 -25.17 53.87
C GLY A 988 -7.45 -26.08 52.63
N THR A 989 -6.21 -26.27 52.14
CA THR A 989 -5.56 -27.58 51.89
C THR A 989 -6.27 -28.72 51.13
N LEU A 990 -5.57 -29.22 50.10
CA LEU A 990 -5.73 -30.51 49.41
C LEU A 990 -5.65 -31.72 50.37
N PRO A 991 -6.12 -32.92 49.95
CA PRO A 991 -5.15 -33.91 49.45
C PRO A 991 -5.64 -34.82 48.31
N ALA A 992 -4.66 -35.51 47.72
CA ALA A 992 -4.75 -36.51 46.66
C ALA A 992 -5.10 -37.93 47.16
N ASN A 993 -5.67 -38.79 46.28
CA ASN A 993 -5.28 -40.20 46.01
C ASN A 993 -6.35 -40.98 45.19
N SER A 994 -6.03 -41.32 43.93
CA SER A 994 -5.99 -42.65 43.23
C SER A 994 -7.08 -43.75 43.46
N PRO A 995 -7.20 -44.84 42.66
CA PRO A 995 -7.21 -45.07 41.19
C PRO A 995 -8.31 -46.10 40.71
N ASP A 996 -8.23 -46.49 39.42
CA ASP A 996 -8.80 -47.69 38.74
C ASP A 996 -10.33 -47.72 38.45
N LEU A 997 -10.90 -48.34 37.40
CA LEU A 997 -10.54 -49.55 36.62
C LEU A 997 -11.35 -49.57 35.28
N GLN A 998 -10.67 -49.95 34.18
CA GLN A 998 -11.02 -50.82 33.03
C GLN A 998 -12.39 -50.74 32.31
N LEU A 999 -12.44 -50.57 30.98
CA LEU A 999 -12.16 -51.52 29.86
C LEU A 999 -13.28 -52.55 29.61
N GLY A 1000 -13.92 -52.45 28.43
CA GLY A 1000 -14.87 -53.42 27.90
C GLY A 1000 -14.79 -53.48 26.37
N GLN A 1001 -14.01 -54.43 25.88
CA GLN A 1001 -13.90 -54.86 24.48
C GLN A 1001 -15.08 -55.75 24.08
N ASN A 1002 -15.43 -55.75 22.78
CA ASN A 1002 -15.67 -56.94 21.92
C ASN A 1002 -16.33 -56.49 20.60
N THR A 1003 -16.14 -57.06 19.41
CA THR A 1003 -15.13 -57.89 18.69
C THR A 1003 -15.84 -58.36 17.40
N GLY A 1004 -15.11 -58.45 16.27
CA GLY A 1004 -15.48 -59.26 15.08
C GLY A 1004 -15.46 -58.46 13.76
N ASN A 1005 -14.36 -58.42 13.00
CA ASN A 1005 -13.93 -59.35 11.90
C ASN A 1005 -14.92 -59.42 10.72
N ASP A 1006 -14.59 -59.30 9.42
CA ASP A 1006 -13.34 -59.61 8.71
C ASP A 1006 -13.24 -58.96 7.28
N THR A 1007 -12.01 -58.52 6.95
CA THR A 1007 -11.21 -58.60 5.68
C THR A 1007 -11.70 -58.12 4.29
N PHE A 1008 -10.89 -57.31 3.59
CA PHE A 1008 -9.87 -57.75 2.58
C PHE A 1008 -9.03 -56.59 1.99
N PHE A 1009 -7.69 -56.75 1.90
CA PHE A 1009 -6.64 -56.17 1.00
C PHE A 1009 -5.26 -55.96 1.72
N PRO A 1010 -4.10 -56.03 1.01
CA PRO A 1010 -2.90 -56.81 1.38
C PRO A 1010 -1.75 -55.98 2.01
N PRO A 1011 -0.65 -56.62 2.47
CA PRO A 1011 0.28 -56.02 3.43
C PRO A 1011 1.56 -55.39 2.84
N ALA A 1012 2.13 -54.50 3.68
CA ALA A 1012 3.53 -54.08 3.81
C ALA A 1012 4.01 -52.81 3.07
N LEU A 1013 4.11 -51.71 3.81
CA LEU A 1013 5.13 -50.65 3.75
C LEU A 1013 5.11 -49.87 5.08
N GLU A 1014 5.61 -50.49 6.16
CA GLU A 1014 5.85 -49.81 7.44
C GLU A 1014 7.30 -49.34 7.48
N GLY A 1015 7.50 -48.02 7.62
CA GLY A 1015 8.82 -47.42 7.89
C GLY A 1015 9.03 -46.01 7.32
N GLY A 1016 8.33 -45.64 6.25
CA GLY A 1016 8.42 -44.30 5.64
C GLY A 1016 7.42 -43.30 6.24
N THR A 1017 7.81 -42.03 6.30
CA THR A 1017 6.84 -40.93 6.50
C THR A 1017 5.77 -40.98 5.40
N VAL A 1018 4.57 -40.42 5.65
CA VAL A 1018 3.52 -40.25 4.61
C VAL A 1018 4.09 -39.55 3.37
N PHE A 1019 5.06 -38.67 3.55
CA PHE A 1019 5.81 -38.00 2.50
C PHE A 1019 6.71 -38.95 1.68
N GLU A 1020 7.48 -39.83 2.34
CA GLU A 1020 8.30 -40.86 1.67
C GLU A 1020 7.45 -41.94 0.99
N ASN A 1021 6.31 -42.30 1.60
CA ASN A 1021 5.35 -43.25 1.02
C ASN A 1021 4.58 -42.64 -0.18
N LEU A 1022 4.31 -41.33 -0.16
CA LEU A 1022 3.74 -40.60 -1.30
C LEU A 1022 4.77 -40.41 -2.43
N LEU A 1023 6.05 -40.26 -2.11
CA LEU A 1023 7.15 -40.35 -3.08
C LEU A 1023 7.22 -41.74 -3.73
N TYR A 1024 7.07 -42.79 -2.92
CA TYR A 1024 7.10 -44.18 -3.40
C TYR A 1024 5.92 -44.50 -4.33
N LEU A 1025 4.70 -44.06 -3.99
CA LEU A 1025 3.50 -44.25 -4.82
C LEU A 1025 3.51 -43.44 -6.13
N ALA A 1026 4.31 -42.36 -6.22
CA ALA A 1026 4.44 -41.54 -7.41
C ALA A 1026 5.51 -42.06 -8.41
N ASN A 1027 6.31 -43.06 -8.00
CA ASN A 1027 7.39 -43.66 -8.80
C ASN A 1027 6.99 -44.96 -9.52
N HIS A 1028 5.76 -45.46 -9.34
CA HIS A 1028 5.28 -46.63 -10.08
C HIS A 1028 4.37 -46.24 -11.24
N ASP A 1029 4.89 -46.41 -12.45
CA ASP A 1029 4.14 -46.44 -13.70
C ASP A 1029 3.07 -47.54 -13.64
N PHE A 1030 1.80 -47.16 -13.61
CA PHE A 1030 0.72 -48.03 -14.07
C PHE A 1030 0.44 -47.67 -15.53
N THR A 1031 1.22 -48.26 -16.42
CA THR A 1031 0.83 -48.35 -17.83
C THR A 1031 -0.29 -49.39 -17.97
N CYS A 1032 -1.35 -49.01 -18.70
CA CYS A 1032 -2.42 -49.83 -19.28
C CYS A 1032 -3.38 -50.56 -18.32
N ASN A 1033 -4.59 -49.99 -18.15
CA ASN A 1033 -5.83 -50.49 -18.79
C ASN A 1033 -6.96 -49.47 -18.71
#